data_AF-A0A7C3ETP0-F1
#
_entry.id   AF-A0A7C3ETP0-F1
#
_cell.length_a   1.000
_cell.length_b   1.000
_cell.length_c   1.000
_cell.angle_alpha   90.00
_cell.angle_beta   90.00
_cell.angle_gamma   90.00
#
_symmetry.space_group_name_H-M   'P 1'
#
loop_
_entity.id
_entity.type
_entity.pdbx_description
1 polymer ?
#
loop_
_entity_poly.entity_id
_entity_poly.type
_entity_poly.pdbx_seq_one_letter_code
_entity_poly.pdbx_strand_id
1 'polypeptide(L)'
;MAQQRAGVLRNYLRTHASCDTCDSACGQEARRRRCNGEHRGRRATPPAGRSRGVPSGCGGSGAAAVLRLLSDALRRIACVAAPCIRPAAAGNAARVGSEIVSMWGGLCADEEGCVVRLDKVSRRAAMPTAAQRPVRGSLFLEPLEPRVLLSADLVATINAISPPAQVVPGDRVTFSILVTNQGDQPAVGTMDIHLYASADTALDKTPGSGDTPVAALAQQAVKLGPGLSRAYSATLLVPSDAPVGDYFVLADIDPGHTIAGDDPSNNVAATNAPISVAHRFGTFAGRTGVRLALTDGDGSAVTFALSGAGFGELVPNGGQFDVVLSGTDAASALAIAVKGGDGGFALGAIRGAQGTEALRSLSAKAVDLVGEGIDLGGFVGTLAVRDLLNGADVLAGGTPLQRSSIIAREIGDGTTIEIGSALSSLSAARVGQADIFAPTIASIATRGDKTLGIAGDFAADVTVSGEGVAAGKPALGKVSLGGMFRDGLILVNGAVGSVKVAAIATDVPGLYFGISATAAKSVAASNPAFTWAPSGGADQSLGDFHVIVAAQPGAWPLKDAAWDLDSPGAKQMVAWQDLQGQSLQGLAQSGEVQLSVNPWKTSLARVEKIVSAQGGALFAQLPAMGLYWAKVAPGQEAAFINAVAGAVTTASPNLLTTPQDLTIPTNWSAVDSAVIPGLGDMGTGNIVLEAAGEPMAVS
;
A
#
# COMPACT_ATOMS: atom_id res chain seq x y z
N MET A 1 -24.75 19.28 48.49
CA MET A 1 -24.40 18.64 49.78
C MET A 1 -23.07 17.92 49.60
N ALA A 2 -22.18 17.98 50.59
CA ALA A 2 -20.93 17.20 50.60
C ALA A 2 -21.04 16.00 51.55
N GLN A 3 -19.99 15.17 51.63
CA GLN A 3 -19.87 14.01 52.54
C GLN A 3 -20.76 12.78 52.26
N GLN A 4 -20.71 12.22 51.04
CA GLN A 4 -20.93 10.77 50.86
C GLN A 4 -20.16 10.14 49.67
N ARG A 5 -18.92 10.59 49.42
CA ARG A 5 -17.97 9.93 48.50
C ARG A 5 -16.60 9.72 49.17
N ALA A 6 -16.55 8.74 50.08
CA ALA A 6 -15.34 8.28 50.75
C ALA A 6 -15.46 6.79 51.14
N GLY A 7 -15.74 5.92 50.17
CA GLY A 7 -16.09 4.51 50.45
C GLY A 7 -15.62 3.47 49.42
N VAL A 8 -15.44 3.82 48.13
CA VAL A 8 -15.02 2.87 47.08
C VAL A 8 -13.90 3.47 46.23
N LEU A 9 -12.70 3.60 46.82
CA LEU A 9 -11.47 3.91 46.08
C LEU A 9 -10.24 3.25 46.73
N ARG A 10 -10.39 1.98 47.15
CA ARG A 10 -9.35 1.24 47.88
C ARG A 10 -9.33 -0.26 47.52
N ASN A 11 -9.28 -0.56 46.22
CA ASN A 11 -8.96 -1.91 45.72
C ASN A 11 -8.40 -1.98 44.28
N TYR A 12 -8.05 -0.85 43.66
CA TYR A 12 -7.60 -0.80 42.24
C TYR A 12 -6.16 -0.26 42.04
N LEU A 13 -5.35 -0.25 43.11
CA LEU A 13 -3.92 0.08 43.06
C LEU A 13 -3.14 -0.87 43.97
N ARG A 14 -3.04 -2.15 43.58
CA ARG A 14 -2.22 -3.14 44.30
C ARG A 14 -1.59 -4.28 43.47
N THR A 15 -1.31 -4.01 42.20
CA THR A 15 -0.39 -4.82 41.37
C THR A 15 0.35 -3.90 40.41
N HIS A 16 1.58 -4.29 40.03
CA HIS A 16 2.47 -3.64 39.06
C HIS A 16 2.96 -2.22 39.38
N ALA A 17 3.90 -2.11 40.33
CA ALA A 17 5.07 -1.23 40.19
C ALA A 17 6.19 -1.64 41.17
N SER A 18 7.29 -2.20 40.65
CA SER A 18 8.59 -2.29 41.35
C SER A 18 9.69 -2.54 40.32
N CYS A 19 10.59 -1.57 40.14
CA CYS A 19 11.73 -1.64 39.23
C CYS A 19 12.97 -2.23 39.94
N ASP A 20 14.06 -2.29 39.16
CA ASP A 20 15.45 -2.60 39.56
C ASP A 20 15.68 -4.09 39.94
N THR A 21 16.73 -4.76 39.45
CA THR A 21 18.08 -4.24 39.18
C THR A 21 18.72 -4.75 37.88
N CYS A 22 19.67 -3.97 37.35
CA CYS A 22 20.79 -4.49 36.57
C CYS A 22 22.02 -4.56 37.49
N ASP A 23 22.73 -5.69 37.55
CA ASP A 23 24.19 -5.62 37.66
C ASP A 23 24.94 -6.87 37.14
N SER A 24 26.10 -6.54 36.57
CA SER A 24 27.28 -7.29 36.13
C SER A 24 27.52 -8.70 36.69
N ALA A 25 27.62 -9.68 35.80
CA ALA A 25 28.27 -10.97 36.07
C ALA A 25 29.78 -10.90 35.78
N CYS A 26 30.59 -10.45 36.75
CA CYS A 26 32.04 -10.64 36.74
C CYS A 26 32.41 -11.78 37.71
N GLY A 27 33.17 -12.77 37.25
CA GLY A 27 33.30 -14.05 37.93
C GLY A 27 34.35 -14.11 39.04
N GLN A 28 34.13 -14.97 40.04
CA GLN A 28 35.21 -15.54 40.83
C GLN A 28 34.96 -16.98 41.30
N GLU A 29 36.09 -17.66 41.49
CA GLU A 29 36.37 -19.08 41.64
C GLU A 29 35.76 -19.85 42.84
N ALA A 30 35.99 -21.18 42.79
CA ALA A 30 36.33 -22.05 43.92
C ALA A 30 35.24 -22.73 44.81
N ARG A 31 34.91 -23.98 44.45
CA ARG A 31 35.20 -25.26 45.18
C ARG A 31 34.04 -26.16 45.66
N ARG A 32 33.97 -27.35 45.00
CA ARG A 32 33.61 -28.70 45.54
C ARG A 32 32.10 -28.93 45.85
N ARG A 33 31.51 -30.13 45.70
CA ARG A 33 32.05 -31.52 45.63
C ARG A 33 31.36 -32.39 44.54
N ARG A 34 32.08 -33.46 44.15
CA ARG A 34 31.73 -34.80 43.56
C ARG A 34 30.23 -35.18 43.34
N CYS A 35 29.84 -36.05 42.39
CA CYS A 35 30.49 -37.32 41.93
C CYS A 35 30.32 -37.66 40.42
N ASN A 36 31.21 -38.55 39.94
CA ASN A 36 31.21 -39.53 38.82
C ASN A 36 30.30 -39.33 37.56
N GLY A 37 30.76 -39.68 36.34
CA GLY A 37 32.08 -40.17 35.94
C GLY A 37 32.14 -40.73 34.50
N GLU A 38 33.38 -41.00 34.02
CA GLU A 38 33.74 -41.68 32.75
C GLU A 38 33.38 -40.93 31.43
N HIS A 39 34.10 -41.05 30.29
CA HIS A 39 35.24 -41.89 29.89
C HIS A 39 36.09 -41.18 28.78
N ARG A 40 37.39 -41.51 28.66
CA ARG A 40 38.36 -41.43 27.50
C ARG A 40 38.10 -40.46 26.31
N GLY A 41 39.07 -39.72 25.73
CA GLY A 41 40.52 -39.54 25.96
C GLY A 41 41.31 -39.20 24.66
N ARG A 42 42.62 -38.82 24.78
CA ARG A 42 43.60 -38.41 23.71
C ARG A 42 43.37 -37.00 23.10
N ARG A 43 44.33 -36.22 22.60
CA ARG A 43 45.80 -35.98 22.70
C ARG A 43 46.21 -35.22 21.41
N ALA A 44 46.78 -34.01 21.47
CA ALA A 44 47.92 -33.51 20.65
C ALA A 44 48.05 -31.96 20.62
N THR A 45 49.29 -31.45 20.60
CA THR A 45 49.74 -30.05 20.40
C THR A 45 51.25 -30.06 20.02
N PRO A 46 51.91 -28.92 19.68
CA PRO A 46 51.48 -27.70 18.98
C PRO A 46 52.13 -27.66 17.55
N PRO A 47 53.29 -27.03 17.19
CA PRO A 47 53.89 -25.70 17.47
C PRO A 47 54.39 -24.86 16.25
N ALA A 48 54.65 -23.57 16.52
CA ALA A 48 55.55 -22.62 15.80
C ALA A 48 55.16 -22.06 14.39
N GLY A 49 55.52 -20.80 14.04
CA GLY A 49 55.96 -19.66 14.88
C GLY A 49 56.83 -18.57 14.21
N ARG A 50 56.94 -17.42 14.90
CA ARG A 50 57.92 -16.28 14.74
C ARG A 50 57.79 -15.34 13.52
N SER A 51 58.34 -14.10 13.51
CA SER A 51 58.44 -13.04 14.56
C SER A 51 59.10 -11.74 14.02
N ARG A 52 58.74 -10.57 14.61
CA ARG A 52 59.41 -9.22 14.52
C ARG A 52 59.23 -8.45 13.18
N GLY A 53 59.13 -7.10 13.14
CA GLY A 53 58.86 -6.09 14.18
C GLY A 53 59.65 -4.77 14.08
N VAL A 54 59.20 -3.73 14.84
CA VAL A 54 59.95 -2.53 15.34
C VAL A 54 59.99 -1.27 14.41
N PRO A 55 59.69 -0.01 14.87
CA PRO A 55 58.76 0.40 15.97
C PRO A 55 58.01 1.78 15.84
N SER A 56 56.96 1.95 16.66
CA SER A 56 56.54 3.14 17.46
C SER A 56 56.41 4.59 16.91
N GLY A 57 55.19 5.16 17.08
CA GLY A 57 54.97 6.44 17.76
C GLY A 57 54.14 7.52 17.01
N CYS A 58 53.20 8.26 17.62
CA CYS A 58 52.48 8.04 18.89
C CYS A 58 51.22 8.93 19.03
N GLY A 59 50.11 8.39 19.57
CA GLY A 59 48.89 9.13 19.95
C GLY A 59 47.84 9.33 18.82
N GLY A 60 46.53 9.28 19.08
CA GLY A 60 45.83 8.82 20.30
C GLY A 60 44.32 9.14 20.32
N SER A 61 43.50 8.14 20.67
CA SER A 61 42.03 8.21 20.91
C SER A 61 41.13 8.56 19.71
N GLY A 62 39.87 8.09 19.61
CA GLY A 62 39.20 7.04 20.40
C GLY A 62 37.66 7.02 20.25
N ALA A 63 37.08 5.81 20.18
CA ALA A 63 35.65 5.46 20.32
C ALA A 63 34.63 5.77 19.19
N ALA A 64 33.99 4.68 18.73
CA ALA A 64 32.55 4.47 18.42
C ALA A 64 31.80 5.30 17.36
N ALA A 65 30.96 4.58 16.59
CA ALA A 65 29.84 5.06 15.77
C ALA A 65 28.70 4.02 15.80
N VAL A 66 27.54 4.30 15.18
CA VAL A 66 26.37 3.41 14.95
C VAL A 66 25.50 3.18 16.22
N LEU A 67 24.18 3.47 16.27
CA LEU A 67 23.17 3.86 15.25
C LEU A 67 21.93 4.58 15.89
N ARG A 68 21.07 5.21 15.04
CA ARG A 68 19.64 5.63 15.26
C ARG A 68 19.41 6.95 16.05
N LEU A 69 18.40 7.79 15.75
CA LEU A 69 17.38 7.84 14.67
C LEU A 69 16.70 9.25 14.59
N LEU A 70 15.81 9.46 13.59
CA LEU A 70 14.88 10.61 13.39
C LEU A 70 15.53 11.98 13.04
N SER A 71 14.92 12.88 12.26
CA SER A 71 13.78 12.76 11.31
C SER A 71 13.80 13.93 10.31
N ASP A 72 13.15 13.73 9.17
CA ASP A 72 12.82 14.78 8.19
C ASP A 72 11.34 15.21 8.32
N ALA A 73 10.93 16.18 7.48
CA ALA A 73 9.58 16.57 7.08
C ALA A 73 8.87 17.75 7.81
N LEU A 74 8.29 18.60 6.95
CA LEU A 74 7.14 19.51 7.11
C LEU A 74 7.26 20.81 7.93
N ARG A 75 7.37 21.91 7.17
CA ARG A 75 6.77 23.22 7.53
C ARG A 75 5.24 23.13 7.48
N ARG A 76 4.53 23.62 8.51
CA ARG A 76 3.67 24.83 8.44
C ARG A 76 2.90 25.13 9.74
N ILE A 77 3.03 26.40 10.18
CA ILE A 77 1.98 27.29 10.69
C ILE A 77 0.96 26.68 11.68
N ALA A 78 1.08 27.05 12.96
CA ALA A 78 -0.01 26.99 13.91
C ALA A 78 -0.74 28.35 14.01
N CYS A 79 -2.05 28.36 13.81
CA CYS A 79 -3.07 29.09 14.61
C CYS A 79 -4.43 29.08 13.87
N VAL A 80 -5.42 28.40 14.46
CA VAL A 80 -6.83 28.55 14.06
C VAL A 80 -7.55 29.38 15.11
N ALA A 81 -8.21 30.45 14.67
CA ALA A 81 -9.27 31.13 15.39
C ALA A 81 -10.45 31.30 14.43
N ALA A 82 -11.67 30.99 14.88
CA ALA A 82 -12.80 30.74 14.00
C ALA A 82 -13.51 32.02 13.50
N PRO A 83 -14.11 32.00 12.30
CA PRO A 83 -15.19 32.89 11.92
C PRO A 83 -16.56 32.20 12.08
N CYS A 84 -17.51 32.90 12.69
CA CYS A 84 -18.93 32.52 12.69
C CYS A 84 -19.71 33.35 11.66
N ILE A 85 -20.82 32.78 11.18
CA ILE A 85 -21.96 33.47 10.53
C ILE A 85 -21.80 33.88 9.05
N ARG A 86 -22.95 33.84 8.35
CA ARG A 86 -23.27 34.02 6.92
C ARG A 86 -24.01 35.38 6.72
N PRO A 87 -24.51 35.76 5.52
CA PRO A 87 -23.96 35.76 4.15
C PRO A 87 -24.27 37.13 3.43
N ALA A 88 -24.39 37.10 2.09
CA ALA A 88 -25.11 38.05 1.19
C ALA A 88 -24.36 39.32 0.72
N ALA A 89 -24.65 39.90 -0.46
CA ALA A 89 -25.22 39.37 -1.72
C ALA A 89 -25.09 40.41 -2.85
N ALA A 90 -24.95 39.95 -4.12
CA ALA A 90 -24.94 40.75 -5.36
C ALA A 90 -23.83 41.83 -5.49
N GLY A 91 -23.48 42.34 -6.68
CA GLY A 91 -23.83 41.92 -8.05
C GLY A 91 -23.75 43.09 -9.05
N ASN A 92 -23.43 42.78 -10.33
CA ASN A 92 -23.43 43.72 -11.49
C ASN A 92 -22.39 44.87 -11.43
N ALA A 93 -22.07 45.61 -12.52
CA ALA A 93 -21.94 45.30 -13.96
C ALA A 93 -21.28 46.51 -14.69
N ALA A 94 -20.97 46.37 -16.00
CA ALA A 94 -20.53 47.42 -16.94
C ALA A 94 -19.15 48.08 -16.69
N ARG A 95 -18.24 48.26 -17.66
CA ARG A 95 -18.23 48.87 -19.03
C ARG A 95 -18.20 50.42 -19.04
N VAL A 96 -17.09 50.96 -19.57
CA VAL A 96 -16.94 52.20 -20.39
C VAL A 96 -17.41 53.54 -19.76
N GLY A 97 -16.72 54.69 -19.89
CA GLY A 97 -15.41 54.99 -20.48
C GLY A 97 -15.28 56.48 -20.89
N SER A 98 -14.13 57.11 -20.57
CA SER A 98 -13.58 58.37 -21.12
C SER A 98 -14.45 59.64 -21.29
N GLU A 99 -14.25 60.61 -20.38
CA GLU A 99 -14.14 62.07 -20.65
C GLU A 99 -12.95 62.57 -19.79
N ILE A 100 -11.96 63.36 -20.23
CA ILE A 100 -11.91 64.69 -20.87
C ILE A 100 -12.34 65.84 -19.95
N VAL A 101 -11.36 66.58 -19.40
CA VAL A 101 -11.18 68.05 -19.53
C VAL A 101 -9.91 68.47 -18.74
N SER A 102 -9.17 69.45 -19.28
CA SER A 102 -7.95 70.03 -18.70
C SER A 102 -8.19 71.34 -17.94
N MET A 103 -7.34 71.67 -16.97
CA MET A 103 -7.10 73.06 -16.58
C MET A 103 -5.60 73.35 -16.40
N TRP A 104 -5.20 74.62 -16.60
CA TRP A 104 -3.82 75.07 -16.76
C TRP A 104 -3.12 75.44 -15.45
N GLY A 105 -1.78 75.37 -15.44
CA GLY A 105 -0.93 76.07 -14.48
C GLY A 105 0.53 75.60 -14.54
N GLY A 106 1.47 76.49 -14.86
CA GLY A 106 2.90 76.20 -14.77
C GLY A 106 3.79 77.38 -15.15
N LEU A 107 4.81 77.65 -14.32
CA LEU A 107 6.04 78.43 -14.61
C LEU A 107 6.95 78.46 -13.37
N CYS A 108 8.24 78.72 -13.60
CA CYS A 108 9.35 78.83 -12.62
C CYS A 108 9.69 77.52 -11.85
N ALA A 109 10.92 77.02 -11.72
CA ALA A 109 12.31 77.52 -11.84
C ALA A 109 12.97 77.95 -10.52
N ASP A 110 14.11 77.29 -10.27
CA ASP A 110 15.33 77.67 -9.53
C ASP A 110 15.41 77.65 -7.97
N GLU A 111 16.66 77.37 -7.53
CA GLU A 111 17.34 77.60 -6.23
C GLU A 111 17.26 76.62 -5.01
N GLU A 112 18.48 76.25 -4.56
CA GLU A 112 19.03 75.82 -3.23
C GLU A 112 18.42 74.71 -2.31
N GLY A 113 19.31 73.94 -1.65
CA GLY A 113 19.01 73.23 -0.38
C GLY A 113 19.86 72.00 0.02
N CYS A 114 20.90 72.19 0.87
CA CYS A 114 21.62 71.24 1.77
C CYS A 114 21.35 69.69 1.70
N VAL A 115 22.29 68.73 1.57
CA VAL A 115 23.72 68.52 1.95
C VAL A 115 24.01 68.10 3.42
N VAL A 116 24.37 66.81 3.61
CA VAL A 116 25.20 66.28 4.71
C VAL A 116 26.21 65.28 4.10
N ARG A 117 27.40 65.74 3.70
CA ARG A 117 28.68 65.69 4.46
C ARG A 117 29.21 64.29 4.83
N LEU A 118 30.31 63.92 4.15
CA LEU A 118 31.48 63.29 4.79
C LEU A 118 32.75 64.07 4.41
N ASP A 119 33.40 64.64 5.44
CA ASP A 119 34.80 65.07 5.44
C ASP A 119 35.72 63.82 5.42
N LYS A 120 37.02 63.82 5.06
CA LYS A 120 38.01 64.84 4.66
C LYS A 120 39.22 64.13 4.03
N VAL A 121 39.80 64.68 2.95
CA VAL A 121 41.24 64.50 2.62
C VAL A 121 41.80 65.85 2.18
N SER A 122 43.06 66.13 2.54
CA SER A 122 43.61 67.49 2.59
C SER A 122 44.12 68.05 1.25
N ARG A 123 43.99 69.37 1.10
CA ARG A 123 44.40 70.18 -0.06
C ARG A 123 45.92 70.22 -0.27
N ARG A 124 46.37 70.36 -1.52
CA ARG A 124 47.51 71.22 -1.89
C ARG A 124 47.28 71.91 -3.25
N ALA A 125 47.97 73.03 -3.45
CA ALA A 125 47.61 74.09 -4.40
C ALA A 125 47.71 73.71 -5.90
N ALA A 126 46.95 74.44 -6.72
CA ALA A 126 47.13 74.52 -8.17
C ALA A 126 47.76 75.87 -8.56
N MET A 127 48.58 75.88 -9.61
CA MET A 127 49.10 77.07 -10.30
C MET A 127 49.38 76.71 -11.78
N PRO A 128 49.59 77.69 -12.68
CA PRO A 128 48.68 77.85 -13.81
C PRO A 128 49.05 77.11 -15.11
N THR A 129 48.08 77.12 -16.02
CA THR A 129 48.20 76.71 -17.43
C THR A 129 49.34 77.43 -18.16
N ALA A 130 50.14 76.65 -18.89
CA ALA A 130 51.15 77.15 -19.83
C ALA A 130 51.00 76.45 -21.19
N ALA A 131 51.33 77.19 -22.26
CA ALA A 131 51.05 76.88 -23.66
C ALA A 131 51.22 75.43 -24.12
N GLN A 132 50.25 74.95 -24.92
CA GLN A 132 50.39 73.74 -25.73
C GLN A 132 51.59 73.85 -26.69
N ARG A 133 52.44 72.82 -26.72
CA ARG A 133 53.36 72.55 -27.83
C ARG A 133 52.92 71.25 -28.51
N PRO A 134 52.84 71.19 -29.85
CA PRO A 134 52.38 69.99 -30.54
C PRO A 134 53.44 68.88 -30.44
N VAL A 135 53.19 67.87 -29.61
CA VAL A 135 53.95 66.62 -29.64
C VAL A 135 53.54 65.86 -30.90
N ARG A 136 54.41 65.85 -31.91
CA ARG A 136 54.28 64.91 -33.04
C ARG A 136 54.46 63.49 -32.50
N GLY A 137 53.34 62.80 -32.30
CA GLY A 137 53.30 61.50 -31.65
C GLY A 137 51.90 60.91 -31.65
N SER A 138 51.18 61.03 -32.77
CA SER A 138 49.88 60.39 -32.95
C SER A 138 50.08 58.88 -33.02
N LEU A 139 50.09 58.22 -31.87
CA LEU A 139 49.89 56.78 -31.77
C LEU A 139 48.47 56.47 -32.24
N PHE A 140 48.34 56.24 -33.55
CA PHE A 140 47.28 55.38 -34.05
C PHE A 140 47.51 54.00 -33.44
N LEU A 141 46.81 53.71 -32.34
CA LEU A 141 46.34 52.35 -32.15
C LEU A 141 45.26 52.15 -33.21
N GLU A 142 45.60 51.38 -34.24
CA GLU A 142 44.57 50.76 -35.06
C GLU A 142 43.64 49.99 -34.10
N PRO A 143 42.30 50.06 -34.26
CA PRO A 143 41.44 49.14 -33.55
C PRO A 143 41.88 47.74 -33.95
N LEU A 144 42.20 46.89 -32.97
CA LEU A 144 42.57 45.51 -33.24
C LEU A 144 41.49 44.90 -34.13
N GLU A 145 41.86 44.50 -35.35
CA GLU A 145 40.98 43.67 -36.16
C GLU A 145 40.51 42.51 -35.29
N PRO A 146 39.21 42.18 -35.28
CA PRO A 146 38.72 41.07 -34.49
C PRO A 146 39.45 39.82 -35.00
N ARG A 147 40.38 39.31 -34.18
CA ARG A 147 41.11 38.09 -34.48
C ARG A 147 40.09 36.96 -34.51
N VAL A 148 39.62 36.65 -35.72
CA VAL A 148 38.94 35.39 -36.01
C VAL A 148 39.91 34.31 -35.54
N LEU A 149 39.58 33.67 -34.43
CA LEU A 149 40.35 32.56 -33.91
C LEU A 149 40.10 31.41 -34.87
N LEU A 150 41.07 31.19 -35.77
CA LEU A 150 41.09 30.05 -36.68
C LEU A 150 41.22 28.79 -35.82
N SER A 151 40.09 28.21 -35.41
CA SER A 151 40.01 27.02 -34.55
C SER A 151 39.03 25.98 -35.08
N ALA A 152 39.13 24.78 -34.51
CA ALA A 152 38.08 23.79 -34.56
C ALA A 152 37.13 24.02 -33.37
N ASP A 153 35.84 23.78 -33.57
CA ASP A 153 34.78 24.02 -32.58
C ASP A 153 33.73 22.92 -32.74
N LEU A 154 33.57 22.07 -31.73
CA LEU A 154 32.75 20.86 -31.81
C LEU A 154 31.41 21.01 -31.08
N VAL A 155 30.33 21.13 -31.84
CA VAL A 155 28.98 21.04 -31.30
C VAL A 155 28.47 19.59 -31.31
N ALA A 156 27.78 19.19 -30.25
CA ALA A 156 27.06 17.91 -30.18
C ALA A 156 25.57 18.08 -30.56
N THR A 157 24.94 17.01 -31.03
CA THR A 157 23.48 16.82 -30.99
C THR A 157 23.17 15.36 -30.68
N ILE A 158 22.16 15.08 -29.85
CA ILE A 158 21.80 13.71 -29.44
C ILE A 158 20.34 13.38 -29.76
N ASN A 159 20.13 12.20 -30.35
CA ASN A 159 18.80 11.65 -30.59
C ASN A 159 18.76 10.16 -30.25
N ALA A 160 17.70 9.71 -29.55
CA ALA A 160 17.45 8.30 -29.30
C ALA A 160 16.99 7.60 -30.60
N ILE A 161 17.56 6.43 -30.89
CA ILE A 161 17.25 5.65 -32.10
C ILE A 161 16.07 4.73 -31.79
N SER A 162 14.86 5.13 -32.21
CA SER A 162 13.61 4.37 -32.05
C SER A 162 13.37 3.88 -30.60
N PRO A 163 13.44 4.75 -29.57
CA PRO A 163 13.19 4.35 -28.19
C PRO A 163 11.74 3.85 -28.01
N PRO A 164 11.50 2.91 -27.10
CA PRO A 164 10.17 2.68 -26.55
C PRO A 164 9.59 3.97 -25.96
N ALA A 165 8.28 4.21 -26.16
CA ALA A 165 7.60 5.38 -25.59
C ALA A 165 7.61 5.41 -24.04
N GLN A 166 7.74 4.23 -23.42
CA GLN A 166 8.13 4.07 -22.02
C GLN A 166 9.19 2.96 -21.94
N VAL A 167 10.27 3.24 -21.22
CA VAL A 167 11.34 2.28 -20.91
C VAL A 167 11.21 1.77 -19.48
N VAL A 168 11.73 0.59 -19.22
CA VAL A 168 11.69 -0.05 -17.90
C VAL A 168 13.12 -0.44 -17.47
N PRO A 169 13.40 -0.56 -16.16
CA PRO A 169 14.63 -1.14 -15.65
C PRO A 169 15.05 -2.43 -16.37
N GLY A 170 16.27 -2.45 -16.90
CA GLY A 170 16.81 -3.52 -17.75
C GLY A 170 16.68 -3.31 -19.27
N ASP A 171 15.94 -2.29 -19.74
CA ASP A 171 15.88 -1.94 -21.17
C ASP A 171 17.22 -1.42 -21.70
N ARG A 172 17.42 -1.54 -23.02
CA ARG A 172 18.57 -0.97 -23.72
C ARG A 172 18.11 0.09 -24.72
N VAL A 173 18.61 1.31 -24.55
CA VAL A 173 18.32 2.46 -25.44
C VAL A 173 19.59 2.86 -26.15
N THR A 174 19.56 2.94 -27.48
CA THR A 174 20.70 3.39 -28.28
C THR A 174 20.49 4.83 -28.72
N PHE A 175 21.53 5.65 -28.56
CA PHE A 175 21.57 7.07 -28.93
C PHE A 175 22.57 7.28 -30.07
N SER A 176 22.17 8.10 -31.04
CA SER A 176 23.06 8.68 -32.03
C SER A 176 23.50 10.05 -31.54
N ILE A 177 24.80 10.22 -31.29
CA ILE A 177 25.42 11.51 -31.00
C ILE A 177 26.09 11.98 -32.29
N LEU A 178 25.52 12.99 -32.93
CA LEU A 178 26.06 13.60 -34.14
C LEU A 178 26.88 14.83 -33.75
N VAL A 179 28.20 14.67 -33.75
CA VAL A 179 29.14 15.77 -33.49
C VAL A 179 29.49 16.45 -34.81
N THR A 180 29.48 17.78 -34.84
CA THR A 180 29.75 18.61 -36.03
C THR A 180 30.81 19.65 -35.71
N ASN A 181 31.78 19.81 -36.60
CA ASN A 181 32.76 20.90 -36.50
C ASN A 181 32.16 22.19 -37.08
N GLN A 182 31.78 23.15 -36.23
CA GLN A 182 31.31 24.48 -36.66
C GLN A 182 32.49 25.44 -36.92
N GLY A 183 33.68 25.15 -36.39
CA GLY A 183 34.90 25.93 -36.59
C GLY A 183 35.45 25.86 -38.02
N ASP A 184 36.33 26.82 -38.35
CA ASP A 184 36.93 26.95 -39.68
C ASP A 184 38.23 26.14 -39.89
N GLN A 185 38.78 25.52 -38.83
CA GLN A 185 39.91 24.59 -38.93
C GLN A 185 39.49 23.13 -38.77
N PRO A 186 40.25 22.16 -39.32
CA PRO A 186 39.94 20.73 -39.15
C PRO A 186 40.14 20.23 -37.71
N ALA A 187 39.08 19.68 -37.11
CA ALA A 187 39.15 18.98 -35.84
C ALA A 187 39.78 17.59 -36.01
N VAL A 188 40.98 17.37 -35.45
CA VAL A 188 41.71 16.10 -35.54
C VAL A 188 42.32 15.76 -34.18
N GLY A 189 41.92 14.64 -33.58
CA GLY A 189 42.34 14.25 -32.23
C GLY A 189 41.52 13.08 -31.68
N THR A 190 41.34 13.04 -30.37
CA THR A 190 40.37 12.17 -29.68
C THR A 190 39.45 13.01 -28.80
N MET A 191 38.22 12.53 -28.57
CA MET A 191 37.35 13.05 -27.53
C MET A 191 36.79 11.90 -26.68
N ASP A 192 36.52 12.19 -25.42
CA ASP A 192 35.66 11.36 -24.59
C ASP A 192 34.22 11.90 -24.71
N ILE A 193 33.20 11.03 -24.71
CA ILE A 193 31.78 11.43 -24.73
C ILE A 193 31.12 10.89 -23.48
N HIS A 194 30.71 11.77 -22.57
CA HIS A 194 29.99 11.43 -21.35
C HIS A 194 28.49 11.58 -21.58
N LEU A 195 27.70 10.63 -21.09
CA LEU A 195 26.25 10.67 -21.14
C LEU A 195 25.68 10.71 -19.71
N TYR A 196 24.74 11.61 -19.49
CA TYR A 196 24.07 11.83 -18.22
C TYR A 196 22.55 11.70 -18.38
N ALA A 197 21.86 11.22 -17.34
CA ALA A 197 20.41 11.32 -17.22
C ALA A 197 20.07 12.49 -16.29
N SER A 198 19.27 13.42 -16.80
CA SER A 198 18.86 14.67 -16.13
C SER A 198 17.34 14.80 -16.07
N ALA A 199 16.85 15.59 -15.12
CA ALA A 199 15.45 16.01 -15.04
C ALA A 199 15.13 17.20 -15.99
N ASP A 200 16.14 17.93 -16.47
CA ASP A 200 15.97 19.00 -17.45
C ASP A 200 17.07 18.97 -18.54
N THR A 201 17.27 20.08 -19.27
CA THR A 201 18.18 20.14 -20.42
C THR A 201 19.54 20.76 -20.11
N ALA A 202 19.81 21.16 -18.87
CA ALA A 202 21.07 21.75 -18.42
C ALA A 202 21.90 20.75 -17.61
N LEU A 203 23.21 20.70 -17.87
CA LEU A 203 24.11 19.72 -17.26
C LEU A 203 24.67 20.20 -15.92
N ASP A 204 24.23 19.59 -14.83
CA ASP A 204 24.83 19.76 -13.50
C ASP A 204 25.77 18.58 -13.17
N LYS A 205 27.07 18.87 -13.01
CA LYS A 205 28.08 17.87 -12.60
C LYS A 205 28.33 17.85 -11.08
N THR A 206 27.48 18.49 -10.26
CA THR A 206 27.67 18.59 -8.80
C THR A 206 27.63 17.22 -8.11
N PRO A 207 28.74 16.78 -7.46
CA PRO A 207 28.81 15.42 -6.89
C PRO A 207 27.74 15.14 -5.83
N GLY A 208 26.85 14.19 -6.12
CA GLY A 208 25.81 13.74 -5.20
C GLY A 208 24.50 14.55 -5.22
N SER A 209 24.37 15.56 -6.08
CA SER A 209 23.10 16.30 -6.27
C SER A 209 22.78 16.70 -7.72
N GLY A 210 23.76 16.66 -8.62
CA GLY A 210 23.57 16.88 -10.05
C GLY A 210 23.16 15.62 -10.82
N ASP A 211 23.36 15.65 -12.14
CA ASP A 211 22.89 14.63 -13.07
C ASP A 211 23.60 13.28 -12.89
N THR A 212 22.86 12.20 -13.14
CA THR A 212 23.39 10.84 -13.00
C THR A 212 24.22 10.47 -14.22
N PRO A 213 25.53 10.14 -14.10
CA PRO A 213 26.31 9.63 -15.23
C PRO A 213 25.85 8.21 -15.59
N VAL A 214 25.50 7.98 -16.85
CA VAL A 214 24.87 6.73 -17.31
C VAL A 214 25.65 5.97 -18.41
N ALA A 215 26.52 6.64 -19.16
CA ALA A 215 27.48 5.98 -20.05
C ALA A 215 28.70 6.88 -20.34
N ALA A 216 29.80 6.29 -20.82
CA ALA A 216 30.94 7.03 -21.34
C ALA A 216 31.57 6.30 -22.53
N LEU A 217 31.95 7.04 -23.57
CA LEU A 217 32.71 6.56 -24.72
C LEU A 217 34.09 7.23 -24.72
N ALA A 218 35.10 6.56 -24.18
CA ALA A 218 36.46 7.10 -24.15
C ALA A 218 37.15 7.02 -25.52
N GLN A 219 38.06 7.98 -25.78
CA GLN A 219 39.02 8.06 -26.87
C GLN A 219 38.43 7.83 -28.26
N GLN A 220 37.27 8.44 -28.50
CA GLN A 220 36.61 8.47 -29.79
C GLN A 220 37.41 9.33 -30.77
N ALA A 221 38.03 8.68 -31.76
CA ALA A 221 38.84 9.38 -32.76
C ALA A 221 38.02 10.41 -33.55
N VAL A 222 38.56 11.62 -33.69
CA VAL A 222 37.95 12.76 -34.39
C VAL A 222 38.77 13.09 -35.64
N LYS A 223 38.08 13.30 -36.76
CA LYS A 223 38.67 13.83 -38.00
C LYS A 223 37.57 14.48 -38.85
N LEU A 224 37.27 15.75 -38.54
CA LEU A 224 36.21 16.52 -39.19
C LEU A 224 36.81 17.78 -39.83
N GLY A 225 36.59 17.95 -41.14
CA GLY A 225 36.76 19.25 -41.78
C GLY A 225 35.68 20.24 -41.32
N PRO A 226 35.84 21.55 -41.60
CA PRO A 226 34.82 22.56 -41.32
C PRO A 226 33.45 22.16 -41.90
N GLY A 227 32.39 22.31 -41.11
CA GLY A 227 31.02 21.96 -41.47
C GLY A 227 30.74 20.46 -41.65
N LEU A 228 31.70 19.57 -41.38
CA LEU A 228 31.48 18.12 -41.45
C LEU A 228 31.06 17.54 -40.09
N SER A 229 30.19 16.53 -40.16
CA SER A 229 29.66 15.82 -38.99
C SER A 229 30.06 14.35 -38.97
N ARG A 230 30.10 13.75 -37.78
CA ARG A 230 30.22 12.30 -37.58
C ARG A 230 29.29 11.82 -36.47
N ALA A 231 28.58 10.73 -36.75
CA ALA A 231 27.78 10.03 -35.76
C ALA A 231 28.63 9.07 -34.92
N TYR A 232 28.38 9.08 -33.61
CA TYR A 232 28.84 8.13 -32.62
C TYR A 232 27.61 7.45 -32.00
N SER A 233 27.77 6.21 -31.52
CA SER A 233 26.64 5.40 -31.01
C SER A 233 26.92 4.95 -29.58
N ALA A 234 26.03 5.33 -28.66
CA ALA A 234 26.07 4.88 -27.27
C ALA A 234 24.84 4.02 -26.98
N THR A 235 25.00 2.89 -26.28
CA THR A 235 23.87 2.08 -25.81
C THR A 235 23.81 2.08 -24.29
N LEU A 236 22.83 2.78 -23.76
CA LEU A 236 22.47 2.80 -22.35
C LEU A 236 21.74 1.50 -21.96
N LEU A 237 22.04 0.99 -20.78
CA LEU A 237 21.20 0.04 -20.04
C LEU A 237 20.47 0.82 -18.94
N VAL A 238 19.15 0.76 -18.88
CA VAL A 238 18.37 1.38 -17.79
C VAL A 238 18.68 0.63 -16.48
N PRO A 239 19.20 1.28 -15.43
CA PRO A 239 19.55 0.62 -14.16
C PRO A 239 18.36 -0.07 -13.47
N SER A 240 18.62 -1.09 -12.65
CA SER A 240 17.60 -1.82 -11.87
C SER A 240 16.94 -0.98 -10.78
N ASP A 241 17.60 0.09 -10.38
CA ASP A 241 17.28 1.07 -9.33
C ASP A 241 16.87 2.44 -9.91
N ALA A 242 16.75 2.56 -11.23
CA ALA A 242 16.32 3.79 -11.90
C ALA A 242 14.94 4.23 -11.37
N PRO A 243 14.79 5.45 -10.81
CA PRO A 243 13.51 5.94 -10.34
C PRO A 243 12.50 6.11 -11.47
N VAL A 244 11.21 6.11 -11.14
CA VAL A 244 10.14 6.46 -12.09
C VAL A 244 10.15 7.97 -12.36
N GLY A 245 10.07 8.37 -13.62
CA GLY A 245 10.15 9.77 -14.02
C GLY A 245 10.50 9.96 -15.50
N ASP A 246 10.39 11.20 -15.97
CA ASP A 246 10.75 11.59 -17.34
C ASP A 246 12.15 12.20 -17.33
N TYR A 247 13.09 11.62 -18.09
CA TYR A 247 14.50 11.99 -18.09
C TYR A 247 14.99 12.44 -19.46
N PHE A 248 15.68 13.59 -19.52
CA PHE A 248 16.50 13.92 -20.67
C PHE A 248 17.82 13.14 -20.62
N VAL A 249 18.37 12.82 -21.78
CA VAL A 249 19.74 12.31 -21.87
C VAL A 249 20.62 13.39 -22.45
N LEU A 250 21.60 13.82 -21.65
CA LEU A 250 22.57 14.84 -22.00
C LEU A 250 23.84 14.14 -22.53
N ALA A 251 24.40 14.63 -23.62
CA ALA A 251 25.71 14.25 -24.13
C ALA A 251 26.67 15.43 -23.99
N ASP A 252 27.81 15.15 -23.37
CA ASP A 252 28.89 16.08 -23.02
C ASP A 252 30.17 15.59 -23.72
N ILE A 253 30.68 16.37 -24.68
CA ILE A 253 31.89 15.99 -25.41
C ILE A 253 33.12 16.72 -24.86
N ASP A 254 34.15 15.96 -24.50
CA ASP A 254 35.40 16.46 -23.94
C ASP A 254 36.58 16.07 -24.85
N PRO A 255 37.10 16.99 -25.68
CA PRO A 255 38.27 16.72 -26.50
C PRO A 255 39.60 16.70 -25.72
N GLY A 256 39.59 16.84 -24.39
CA GLY A 256 40.74 16.65 -23.51
C GLY A 256 41.92 17.59 -23.80
N HIS A 257 41.64 18.79 -24.32
CA HIS A 257 42.60 19.73 -24.91
C HIS A 257 43.45 19.16 -26.08
N THR A 258 43.07 18.03 -26.68
CA THR A 258 43.76 17.45 -27.86
C THR A 258 43.39 18.17 -29.16
N ILE A 259 42.26 18.88 -29.17
CA ILE A 259 41.76 19.69 -30.28
C ILE A 259 41.83 21.16 -29.84
N ALA A 260 42.36 22.03 -30.71
CA ALA A 260 42.76 23.39 -30.34
C ALA A 260 41.68 24.44 -30.67
N GLY A 261 41.25 25.17 -29.65
CA GLY A 261 40.35 26.33 -29.76
C GLY A 261 38.85 26.00 -29.79
N ASP A 262 38.49 24.84 -29.24
CA ASP A 262 37.13 24.37 -28.96
C ASP A 262 36.43 25.25 -27.90
N ASP A 263 35.12 25.47 -28.01
CA ASP A 263 34.33 26.25 -27.04
C ASP A 263 33.47 25.35 -26.12
N PRO A 264 33.92 25.04 -24.90
CA PRO A 264 33.23 24.11 -24.00
C PRO A 264 31.85 24.61 -23.52
N SER A 265 31.41 25.81 -23.90
CA SER A 265 30.04 26.27 -23.66
C SER A 265 29.00 25.68 -24.61
N ASN A 266 29.40 25.09 -25.76
CA ASN A 266 28.48 24.48 -26.73
C ASN A 266 28.56 22.93 -26.82
N ASN A 267 29.53 22.32 -26.14
CA ASN A 267 29.79 20.87 -26.15
C ASN A 267 28.68 19.99 -25.51
N VAL A 268 27.65 20.60 -24.89
CA VAL A 268 26.56 19.89 -24.20
C VAL A 268 25.29 19.90 -25.06
N ALA A 269 24.74 18.72 -25.33
CA ALA A 269 23.49 18.55 -26.06
C ALA A 269 22.47 17.68 -25.30
N ALA A 270 21.22 18.13 -25.24
CA ALA A 270 20.10 17.38 -24.67
C ALA A 270 19.28 16.66 -25.76
N THR A 271 18.52 15.62 -25.37
CA THR A 271 17.49 15.05 -26.24
C THR A 271 16.32 16.02 -26.45
N ASN A 272 15.77 16.09 -27.66
CA ASN A 272 14.65 16.98 -27.99
C ASN A 272 13.32 16.69 -27.23
N ALA A 273 13.25 15.55 -26.55
CA ALA A 273 12.18 15.15 -25.66
C ALA A 273 12.77 14.27 -24.52
N PRO A 274 12.12 14.20 -23.35
CA PRO A 274 12.51 13.26 -22.31
C PRO A 274 12.09 11.82 -22.65
N ILE A 275 12.70 10.86 -21.98
CA ILE A 275 12.42 9.43 -22.03
C ILE A 275 11.75 9.04 -20.70
N SER A 276 10.55 8.49 -20.80
CA SER A 276 9.74 8.12 -19.63
C SER A 276 10.16 6.75 -19.06
N VAL A 277 10.68 6.74 -17.84
CA VAL A 277 11.05 5.54 -17.08
C VAL A 277 9.89 5.13 -16.18
N ALA A 278 9.41 3.90 -16.34
CA ALA A 278 8.29 3.36 -15.57
C ALA A 278 8.60 1.95 -15.01
N HIS A 279 8.08 1.65 -13.82
CA HIS A 279 8.22 0.32 -13.21
C HIS A 279 7.08 -0.60 -13.66
N ARG A 280 7.06 -0.91 -14.97
CA ARG A 280 5.98 -1.64 -15.66
C ARG A 280 6.44 -3.00 -16.21
N PHE A 281 5.51 -3.95 -16.32
CA PHE A 281 5.74 -5.28 -16.89
C PHE A 281 4.47 -5.83 -17.59
N GLY A 282 4.62 -6.76 -18.53
CA GLY A 282 3.50 -7.32 -19.31
C GLY A 282 3.39 -6.76 -20.72
N THR A 283 2.16 -6.40 -21.13
CA THR A 283 1.81 -5.99 -22.49
C THR A 283 1.31 -4.53 -22.49
N PHE A 284 2.16 -3.61 -22.95
CA PHE A 284 1.87 -2.16 -23.01
C PHE A 284 2.67 -1.49 -24.13
N ALA A 285 2.20 -0.33 -24.63
CA ALA A 285 2.89 0.48 -25.65
C ALA A 285 3.37 -0.30 -26.90
N GLY A 286 2.59 -1.29 -27.35
CA GLY A 286 2.93 -2.17 -28.49
C GLY A 286 3.97 -3.27 -28.17
N ARG A 287 4.48 -3.32 -26.94
CA ARG A 287 5.41 -4.34 -26.42
C ARG A 287 4.61 -5.45 -25.74
N THR A 288 5.10 -6.69 -25.79
CA THR A 288 4.45 -7.86 -25.17
C THR A 288 5.42 -8.63 -24.29
N GLY A 289 4.97 -9.09 -23.12
CA GLY A 289 5.77 -9.94 -22.23
C GLY A 289 7.02 -9.26 -21.64
N VAL A 290 6.99 -7.93 -21.52
CA VAL A 290 8.02 -7.15 -20.83
C VAL A 290 8.15 -7.64 -19.39
N ARG A 291 9.37 -7.73 -18.88
CA ARG A 291 9.66 -8.11 -17.49
C ARG A 291 10.32 -6.95 -16.77
N LEU A 292 9.96 -6.76 -15.52
CA LEU A 292 10.64 -5.85 -14.62
C LEU A 292 11.51 -6.67 -13.66
N ALA A 293 12.77 -6.27 -13.46
CA ALA A 293 13.67 -6.90 -12.52
C ALA A 293 14.26 -5.84 -11.60
N LEU A 294 13.91 -5.92 -10.31
CA LEU A 294 14.44 -5.07 -9.25
C LEU A 294 15.41 -5.86 -8.36
N THR A 295 16.19 -5.15 -7.56
CA THR A 295 17.02 -5.72 -6.49
C THR A 295 16.58 -5.09 -5.17
N ASP A 296 16.21 -5.91 -4.19
CA ASP A 296 15.86 -5.46 -2.83
C ASP A 296 17.14 -5.17 -2.01
N GLY A 297 17.01 -4.48 -0.88
CA GLY A 297 18.13 -4.01 -0.04
C GLY A 297 18.97 -5.12 0.60
N ASP A 298 18.52 -6.38 0.58
CA ASP A 298 19.28 -7.56 0.98
C ASP A 298 20.07 -8.21 -0.18
N GLY A 299 19.86 -7.74 -1.41
CA GLY A 299 20.41 -8.32 -2.64
C GLY A 299 19.51 -9.37 -3.32
N SER A 300 18.26 -9.54 -2.87
CA SER A 300 17.27 -10.40 -3.53
C SER A 300 16.86 -9.82 -4.89
N ALA A 301 17.05 -10.60 -5.96
CA ALA A 301 16.59 -10.23 -7.29
C ALA A 301 15.10 -10.60 -7.44
N VAL A 302 14.23 -9.60 -7.59
CA VAL A 302 12.78 -9.75 -7.68
C VAL A 302 12.35 -9.50 -9.13
N THR A 303 11.83 -10.54 -9.79
CA THR A 303 11.37 -10.47 -11.18
C THR A 303 9.85 -10.53 -11.26
N PHE A 304 9.26 -9.48 -11.82
CA PHE A 304 7.83 -9.39 -12.13
C PHE A 304 7.61 -9.67 -13.62
N ALA A 305 6.66 -10.55 -13.93
CA ALA A 305 6.29 -10.88 -15.29
C ALA A 305 4.78 -11.11 -15.40
N LEU A 306 4.15 -10.48 -16.39
CA LEU A 306 2.77 -10.77 -16.77
C LEU A 306 2.76 -11.33 -18.19
N SER A 307 1.89 -12.31 -18.42
CA SER A 307 1.68 -12.94 -19.72
C SER A 307 0.19 -12.96 -20.05
N GLY A 308 -0.17 -12.72 -21.31
CA GLY A 308 -1.56 -12.48 -21.73
C GLY A 308 -1.83 -10.99 -21.96
N ALA A 309 -3.05 -10.56 -21.65
CA ALA A 309 -3.52 -9.20 -21.79
C ALA A 309 -3.06 -8.30 -20.63
N GLY A 310 -3.08 -6.99 -20.87
CA GLY A 310 -2.79 -5.98 -19.87
C GLY A 310 -1.33 -5.89 -19.43
N PHE A 311 -1.10 -5.05 -18.43
CA PHE A 311 0.20 -4.85 -17.78
C PHE A 311 0.04 -4.74 -16.26
N GLY A 312 1.15 -4.88 -15.55
CA GLY A 312 1.27 -4.50 -14.15
C GLY A 312 2.25 -3.35 -13.98
N GLU A 313 2.00 -2.52 -12.98
CA GLU A 313 2.81 -1.37 -12.57
C GLU A 313 3.10 -1.47 -11.07
N LEU A 314 4.34 -1.14 -10.66
CA LEU A 314 4.68 -1.01 -9.25
C LEU A 314 4.51 0.44 -8.80
N VAL A 315 3.72 0.62 -7.75
CA VAL A 315 3.45 1.92 -7.12
C VAL A 315 4.08 1.91 -5.72
N PRO A 316 5.04 2.81 -5.41
CA PRO A 316 5.59 2.93 -4.07
C PRO A 316 4.52 3.33 -3.05
N ASN A 317 4.38 2.56 -1.96
CA ASN A 317 3.41 2.78 -0.91
C ASN A 317 4.06 2.60 0.47
N GLY A 318 4.28 3.69 1.21
CA GLY A 318 4.78 3.65 2.61
C GLY A 318 6.17 3.04 2.86
N GLY A 319 6.97 2.79 1.80
CA GLY A 319 8.22 2.03 1.88
C GLY A 319 8.12 0.57 1.42
N GLN A 320 6.94 0.15 0.99
CA GLN A 320 6.66 -1.09 0.25
C GLN A 320 6.28 -0.74 -1.19
N PHE A 321 5.96 -1.76 -2.00
CA PHE A 321 5.32 -1.58 -3.30
C PHE A 321 3.92 -2.21 -3.30
N ASP A 322 3.00 -1.58 -4.03
CA ASP A 322 1.75 -2.18 -4.48
C ASP A 322 1.87 -2.53 -5.97
N VAL A 323 1.29 -3.66 -6.38
CA VAL A 323 1.16 -4.04 -7.79
C VAL A 323 -0.22 -3.62 -8.28
N VAL A 324 -0.27 -2.65 -9.20
CA VAL A 324 -1.51 -2.25 -9.89
C VAL A 324 -1.57 -2.95 -11.25
N LEU A 325 -2.57 -3.79 -11.45
CA LEU A 325 -2.85 -4.48 -12.71
C LEU A 325 -3.85 -3.69 -13.55
N SER A 326 -3.65 -3.62 -14.86
CA SER A 326 -4.52 -2.89 -15.78
C SER A 326 -4.84 -3.72 -17.01
N GLY A 327 -6.13 -3.95 -17.26
CA GLY A 327 -6.62 -4.62 -18.48
C GLY A 327 -6.28 -6.12 -18.57
N THR A 328 -6.14 -6.80 -17.43
CA THR A 328 -5.85 -8.24 -17.36
C THR A 328 -7.12 -9.09 -17.37
N ASP A 329 -7.05 -10.28 -17.97
CA ASP A 329 -8.22 -11.14 -18.20
C ASP A 329 -8.07 -12.56 -17.59
N ALA A 330 -9.13 -13.37 -17.71
CA ALA A 330 -9.17 -14.74 -17.20
C ALA A 330 -8.22 -15.73 -17.92
N ALA A 331 -7.46 -15.29 -18.94
CA ALA A 331 -6.35 -16.04 -19.55
C ALA A 331 -4.97 -15.57 -19.06
N SER A 332 -4.88 -14.32 -18.60
CA SER A 332 -3.67 -13.62 -18.18
C SER A 332 -3.07 -14.21 -16.91
N ALA A 333 -1.74 -14.13 -16.77
CA ALA A 333 -1.02 -14.75 -15.66
C ALA A 333 0.17 -13.94 -15.18
N LEU A 334 0.13 -13.61 -13.89
CA LEU A 334 1.13 -12.89 -13.12
C LEU A 334 2.08 -13.88 -12.45
N ALA A 335 3.38 -13.66 -12.59
CA ALA A 335 4.43 -14.35 -11.85
C ALA A 335 5.34 -13.32 -11.17
N ILE A 336 5.59 -13.52 -9.88
CA ILE A 336 6.55 -12.75 -9.09
C ILE A 336 7.54 -13.76 -8.51
N ALA A 337 8.80 -13.65 -8.93
CA ALA A 337 9.84 -14.62 -8.60
C ALA A 337 11.01 -13.93 -7.90
N VAL A 338 11.30 -14.36 -6.68
CA VAL A 338 12.45 -13.91 -5.87
C VAL A 338 13.61 -14.90 -6.04
N LYS A 339 14.84 -14.40 -6.13
CA LYS A 339 16.05 -15.23 -6.14
C LYS A 339 17.24 -14.50 -5.51
N GLY A 340 17.91 -15.14 -4.56
CA GLY A 340 19.00 -14.54 -3.79
C GLY A 340 18.52 -14.21 -2.38
N GLY A 341 19.34 -13.45 -1.64
CA GLY A 341 19.01 -12.89 -0.33
C GLY A 341 18.38 -13.87 0.66
N ASP A 342 17.34 -13.44 1.37
CA ASP A 342 16.56 -14.28 2.30
C ASP A 342 15.54 -15.21 1.61
N GLY A 343 15.31 -15.03 0.31
CA GLY A 343 14.30 -15.77 -0.46
C GLY A 343 12.87 -15.30 -0.25
N GLY A 344 12.69 -14.05 0.22
CA GLY A 344 11.43 -13.37 0.44
C GLY A 344 11.29 -12.05 -0.30
N PHE A 345 10.08 -11.51 -0.31
CA PHE A 345 9.80 -10.14 -0.71
C PHE A 345 8.46 -9.71 -0.09
N ALA A 346 8.34 -8.44 0.29
CA ALA A 346 7.11 -7.90 0.89
C ALA A 346 6.36 -7.01 -0.13
N LEU A 347 5.06 -7.25 -0.30
CA LEU A 347 4.15 -6.35 -1.01
C LEU A 347 3.08 -5.81 -0.05
N GLY A 348 2.67 -4.56 -0.26
CA GLY A 348 1.50 -4.00 0.41
C GLY A 348 0.24 -4.66 -0.15
N ALA A 349 -0.02 -4.47 -1.44
CA ALA A 349 -1.16 -5.06 -2.13
C ALA A 349 -0.91 -5.47 -3.60
N ILE A 350 -1.84 -6.26 -4.16
CA ILE A 350 -1.98 -6.57 -5.60
C ILE A 350 -3.42 -6.27 -6.02
N ARG A 351 -3.63 -5.19 -6.77
CA ARG A 351 -4.97 -4.63 -7.04
C ARG A 351 -5.29 -4.54 -8.54
N GLY A 352 -6.57 -4.66 -8.88
CA GLY A 352 -7.09 -4.31 -10.20
C GLY A 352 -7.36 -2.82 -10.30
N ALA A 353 -6.82 -2.14 -11.32
CA ALA A 353 -6.98 -0.71 -11.53
C ALA A 353 -8.44 -0.27 -11.78
N GLN A 354 -9.32 -1.19 -12.20
CA GLN A 354 -10.73 -0.94 -12.48
C GLN A 354 -11.67 -1.85 -11.65
N GLY A 355 -11.13 -2.64 -10.70
CA GLY A 355 -11.91 -3.59 -9.90
C GLY A 355 -12.63 -4.66 -10.74
N THR A 356 -12.11 -4.96 -11.93
CA THR A 356 -12.67 -5.97 -12.86
C THR A 356 -11.60 -6.89 -13.46
N GLU A 357 -10.33 -6.58 -13.21
CA GLU A 357 -9.16 -7.35 -13.59
C GLU A 357 -9.29 -8.81 -13.17
N ALA A 358 -8.99 -9.71 -14.10
CA ALA A 358 -8.95 -11.14 -13.84
C ALA A 358 -7.55 -11.71 -14.07
N LEU A 359 -7.28 -12.88 -13.51
CA LEU A 359 -6.07 -13.67 -13.71
C LEU A 359 -6.40 -15.16 -13.77
N ARG A 360 -5.94 -15.84 -14.81
CA ARG A 360 -5.84 -17.30 -14.83
C ARG A 360 -4.96 -17.82 -13.70
N SER A 361 -3.87 -17.10 -13.37
CA SER A 361 -2.98 -17.46 -12.26
C SER A 361 -2.13 -16.30 -11.76
N LEU A 362 -2.01 -16.16 -10.45
CA LEU A 362 -1.06 -15.35 -9.70
C LEU A 362 -0.08 -16.30 -8.97
N SER A 363 1.20 -16.25 -9.33
CA SER A 363 2.25 -17.10 -8.76
C SER A 363 3.36 -16.26 -8.13
N ALA A 364 3.22 -16.00 -6.84
CA ALA A 364 4.08 -15.17 -6.00
C ALA A 364 4.55 -15.95 -4.74
N LYS A 365 4.99 -17.20 -4.92
CA LYS A 365 5.28 -18.18 -3.83
C LYS A 365 6.40 -17.81 -2.84
N ALA A 366 7.09 -16.70 -3.08
CA ALA A 366 8.13 -16.14 -2.22
C ALA A 366 7.72 -14.78 -1.61
N VAL A 367 6.52 -14.29 -1.94
CA VAL A 367 6.04 -12.96 -1.56
C VAL A 367 5.08 -13.08 -0.38
N ASP A 368 5.34 -12.32 0.66
CA ASP A 368 4.40 -12.09 1.75
C ASP A 368 3.60 -10.82 1.45
N LEU A 369 2.29 -10.90 1.62
CA LEU A 369 1.41 -9.73 1.58
C LEU A 369 1.22 -9.23 3.01
N VAL A 370 1.55 -7.96 3.24
CA VAL A 370 1.69 -7.36 4.58
C VAL A 370 0.91 -6.04 4.75
N GLY A 371 0.25 -5.58 3.68
CA GLY A 371 -0.73 -4.49 3.67
C GLY A 371 -2.13 -5.02 3.30
N GLU A 372 -2.87 -4.30 2.45
CA GLU A 372 -4.27 -4.63 2.09
C GLU A 372 -4.46 -5.92 1.26
N GLY A 373 -3.40 -6.64 0.90
CA GLY A 373 -3.54 -7.97 0.28
C GLY A 373 -3.90 -7.95 -1.20
N ILE A 374 -5.02 -8.56 -1.60
CA ILE A 374 -5.40 -8.76 -3.00
C ILE A 374 -6.83 -8.29 -3.24
N ASP A 375 -7.00 -7.35 -4.19
CA ASP A 375 -8.31 -6.86 -4.61
C ASP A 375 -8.38 -6.76 -6.13
N LEU A 376 -8.79 -7.85 -6.79
CA LEU A 376 -8.90 -7.89 -8.25
C LEU A 376 -10.30 -7.52 -8.74
N GLY A 377 -11.33 -7.84 -7.95
CA GLY A 377 -12.75 -7.74 -8.32
C GLY A 377 -13.19 -8.73 -9.42
N GLY A 378 -12.33 -9.04 -10.39
CA GLY A 378 -12.50 -10.14 -11.34
C GLY A 378 -12.04 -11.50 -10.80
N PHE A 379 -12.05 -12.52 -11.68
CA PHE A 379 -11.78 -13.92 -11.35
C PHE A 379 -10.29 -14.23 -11.12
N VAL A 380 -9.96 -15.07 -10.12
CA VAL A 380 -8.61 -15.66 -9.94
C VAL A 380 -8.63 -17.20 -10.00
N GLY A 381 -7.90 -17.78 -10.96
CA GLY A 381 -7.90 -19.25 -11.18
C GLY A 381 -6.95 -20.03 -10.27
N THR A 382 -5.70 -19.58 -10.13
CA THR A 382 -4.76 -20.07 -9.12
C THR A 382 -4.09 -18.90 -8.45
N LEU A 383 -4.28 -18.77 -7.15
CA LEU A 383 -3.54 -17.89 -6.26
C LEU A 383 -2.49 -18.73 -5.51
N ALA A 384 -1.22 -18.37 -5.63
CA ALA A 384 -0.14 -18.98 -4.87
C ALA A 384 0.81 -17.90 -4.32
N VAL A 385 0.74 -17.62 -3.03
CA VAL A 385 1.59 -16.66 -2.30
C VAL A 385 2.55 -17.39 -1.36
N ARG A 386 3.43 -16.66 -0.65
CA ARG A 386 4.11 -17.19 0.54
C ARG A 386 3.14 -17.06 1.73
N ASP A 387 3.04 -15.89 2.34
CA ASP A 387 2.10 -15.65 3.46
C ASP A 387 1.12 -14.50 3.17
N LEU A 388 -0.06 -14.55 3.81
CA LEU A 388 -0.96 -13.41 4.02
C LEU A 388 -0.84 -13.01 5.50
N LEU A 389 -0.46 -11.77 5.79
CA LEU A 389 -0.13 -11.29 7.13
C LEU A 389 -0.82 -9.94 7.40
N ASN A 390 -0.93 -9.54 8.67
CA ASN A 390 -1.50 -8.25 9.10
C ASN A 390 -2.94 -7.94 8.61
N GLY A 391 -3.74 -8.96 8.29
CA GLY A 391 -5.07 -8.77 7.66
C GLY A 391 -5.01 -8.55 6.14
N ALA A 392 -4.01 -9.09 5.45
CA ALA A 392 -3.90 -9.02 3.99
C ALA A 392 -4.97 -9.88 3.27
N ASP A 393 -6.11 -9.25 2.99
CA ASP A 393 -7.29 -9.84 2.35
C ASP A 393 -7.05 -10.50 0.98
N VAL A 394 -8.02 -11.31 0.54
CA VAL A 394 -8.15 -11.82 -0.82
C VAL A 394 -9.58 -11.66 -1.31
N LEU A 395 -9.83 -10.57 -2.03
CA LEU A 395 -11.11 -10.21 -2.64
C LEU A 395 -11.05 -10.47 -4.16
N ALA A 396 -11.72 -11.53 -4.62
CA ALA A 396 -11.81 -11.88 -6.04
C ALA A 396 -13.22 -12.33 -6.44
N GLY A 397 -13.70 -11.86 -7.59
CA GLY A 397 -14.99 -12.26 -8.14
C GLY A 397 -14.92 -13.54 -8.97
N GLY A 398 -15.58 -13.49 -10.13
CA GLY A 398 -15.86 -14.65 -10.97
C GLY A 398 -17.26 -15.20 -10.74
N THR A 399 -17.47 -16.46 -11.15
CA THR A 399 -18.77 -17.13 -11.11
C THR A 399 -18.67 -18.53 -10.49
N PRO A 400 -19.74 -19.08 -9.87
CA PRO A 400 -19.74 -20.43 -9.29
C PRO A 400 -19.38 -21.58 -10.25
N LEU A 401 -19.36 -21.35 -11.57
CA LEU A 401 -18.93 -22.33 -12.58
C LEU A 401 -17.42 -22.29 -12.85
N GLN A 402 -16.77 -21.14 -12.63
CA GLN A 402 -15.31 -21.01 -12.67
C GLN A 402 -14.68 -21.64 -11.42
N ARG A 403 -13.38 -21.95 -11.49
CA ARG A 403 -12.67 -22.64 -10.41
C ARG A 403 -11.43 -21.91 -9.96
N SER A 404 -11.39 -21.57 -8.68
CA SER A 404 -10.23 -21.00 -8.01
C SER A 404 -9.43 -22.08 -7.26
N SER A 405 -8.20 -21.76 -6.92
CA SER A 405 -7.32 -22.56 -6.08
C SER A 405 -6.40 -21.62 -5.30
N ILE A 406 -6.33 -21.76 -3.97
CA ILE A 406 -5.53 -20.91 -3.09
C ILE A 406 -4.46 -21.77 -2.43
N ILE A 407 -3.21 -21.31 -2.54
CA ILE A 407 -2.03 -21.93 -1.94
C ILE A 407 -1.28 -20.84 -1.17
N ALA A 408 -1.02 -21.09 0.11
CA ALA A 408 -0.17 -20.27 0.96
C ALA A 408 0.68 -21.19 1.86
N ARG A 409 1.65 -20.61 2.58
CA ARG A 409 2.21 -21.17 3.80
C ARG A 409 1.35 -20.71 4.98
N GLU A 410 1.20 -19.40 5.17
CA GLU A 410 0.36 -18.82 6.21
C GLU A 410 -0.81 -18.01 5.64
N ILE A 411 -1.95 -18.13 6.30
CA ILE A 411 -3.06 -17.18 6.22
C ILE A 411 -3.21 -16.66 7.65
N GLY A 412 -2.83 -15.42 7.90
CA GLY A 412 -2.72 -14.83 9.23
C GLY A 412 -4.06 -14.38 9.81
N ASP A 413 -4.04 -13.98 11.08
CA ASP A 413 -5.20 -13.43 11.77
C ASP A 413 -5.69 -12.12 11.12
N GLY A 414 -7.00 -11.89 11.14
CA GLY A 414 -7.67 -10.74 10.54
C GLY A 414 -7.83 -10.80 9.01
N THR A 415 -7.45 -11.90 8.35
CA THR A 415 -7.54 -12.03 6.89
C THR A 415 -8.96 -12.41 6.45
N THR A 416 -9.56 -11.68 5.50
CA THR A 416 -10.77 -12.09 4.79
C THR A 416 -10.42 -12.69 3.42
N ILE A 417 -11.01 -13.84 3.07
CA ILE A 417 -10.90 -14.47 1.76
C ILE A 417 -12.29 -14.61 1.16
N GLU A 418 -12.65 -13.72 0.23
CA GLU A 418 -13.92 -13.75 -0.51
C GLU A 418 -13.67 -14.09 -1.98
N ILE A 419 -14.18 -15.25 -2.41
CA ILE A 419 -14.02 -15.76 -3.77
C ILE A 419 -15.39 -16.01 -4.42
N GLY A 420 -15.76 -15.23 -5.43
CA GLY A 420 -17.03 -15.37 -6.18
C GLY A 420 -17.15 -16.63 -7.06
N SER A 421 -16.19 -17.56 -6.98
CA SER A 421 -16.09 -18.75 -7.81
C SER A 421 -15.72 -20.01 -7.01
N ALA A 422 -15.93 -21.20 -7.59
CA ALA A 422 -15.83 -22.46 -6.85
C ALA A 422 -14.38 -22.76 -6.43
N LEU A 423 -14.11 -22.83 -5.13
CA LEU A 423 -12.79 -23.03 -4.58
C LEU A 423 -12.40 -24.52 -4.63
N SER A 424 -11.68 -24.92 -5.67
CA SER A 424 -11.28 -26.32 -5.88
C SER A 424 -10.31 -26.83 -4.79
N SER A 425 -9.48 -25.94 -4.24
CA SER A 425 -8.67 -26.22 -3.06
C SER A 425 -8.26 -24.94 -2.32
N LEU A 426 -8.42 -24.93 -1.00
CA LEU A 426 -7.68 -24.11 -0.06
C LEU A 426 -6.57 -24.95 0.57
N SER A 427 -5.32 -24.48 0.50
CA SER A 427 -4.14 -25.24 0.89
C SER A 427 -3.11 -24.36 1.61
N ALA A 428 -3.04 -24.47 2.94
CA ALA A 428 -2.07 -23.75 3.77
C ALA A 428 -1.15 -24.68 4.57
N ALA A 429 -0.08 -24.15 5.15
CA ALA A 429 0.60 -24.77 6.29
C ALA A 429 -0.23 -24.53 7.57
N ARG A 430 -0.64 -23.28 7.86
CA ARG A 430 -1.63 -22.91 8.90
C ARG A 430 -2.60 -21.82 8.45
N VAL A 431 -3.74 -21.72 9.13
CA VAL A 431 -4.71 -20.61 9.01
C VAL A 431 -5.04 -20.08 10.40
N GLY A 432 -4.90 -18.77 10.61
CA GLY A 432 -5.27 -18.07 11.84
C GLY A 432 -6.77 -17.82 11.95
N GLN A 433 -7.14 -16.81 12.74
CA GLN A 433 -8.49 -16.26 12.84
C GLN A 433 -8.78 -15.43 11.57
N ALA A 434 -9.33 -16.09 10.56
CA ALA A 434 -9.64 -15.54 9.25
C ALA A 434 -11.10 -15.80 8.86
N ASP A 435 -11.69 -14.95 8.02
CA ASP A 435 -13.03 -15.12 7.48
C ASP A 435 -12.96 -15.67 6.04
N ILE A 436 -13.61 -16.79 5.75
CA ILE A 436 -13.47 -17.47 4.44
C ILE A 436 -14.83 -17.69 3.79
N PHE A 437 -15.08 -17.02 2.67
CA PHE A 437 -16.35 -17.00 1.95
C PHE A 437 -16.20 -17.52 0.51
N ALA A 438 -16.98 -18.55 0.14
CA ALA A 438 -17.02 -19.05 -1.25
C ALA A 438 -18.34 -19.78 -1.60
N PRO A 439 -18.76 -19.81 -2.88
CA PRO A 439 -19.94 -20.57 -3.33
C PRO A 439 -19.89 -22.07 -2.99
N THR A 440 -18.75 -22.70 -3.29
CA THR A 440 -18.45 -24.09 -2.96
C THR A 440 -16.96 -24.23 -2.67
N ILE A 441 -16.59 -25.21 -1.83
CA ILE A 441 -15.19 -25.52 -1.53
C ILE A 441 -14.97 -27.03 -1.66
N ALA A 442 -14.27 -27.48 -2.71
CA ALA A 442 -14.06 -28.90 -2.93
C ALA A 442 -13.03 -29.51 -1.96
N SER A 443 -12.06 -28.71 -1.48
CA SER A 443 -11.16 -29.14 -0.40
C SER A 443 -10.57 -27.99 0.42
N ILE A 444 -10.45 -28.19 1.74
CA ILE A 444 -9.65 -27.39 2.68
C ILE A 444 -8.59 -28.31 3.31
N ALA A 445 -7.34 -27.89 3.34
CA ALA A 445 -6.27 -28.60 4.03
C ALA A 445 -5.22 -27.66 4.63
N THR A 446 -5.01 -27.77 5.95
CA THR A 446 -3.79 -27.31 6.62
C THR A 446 -2.85 -28.51 6.79
N ARG A 447 -1.62 -28.39 6.29
CA ARG A 447 -0.66 -29.51 6.30
C ARG A 447 0.38 -29.44 7.41
N GLY A 448 0.51 -28.28 8.06
CA GLY A 448 1.68 -27.92 8.82
C GLY A 448 2.93 -27.77 7.94
N ASP A 449 4.04 -27.38 8.56
CA ASP A 449 5.37 -27.44 7.98
C ASP A 449 6.36 -27.88 9.06
N LYS A 450 6.85 -29.11 8.94
CA LYS A 450 7.80 -29.71 9.90
C LYS A 450 9.20 -29.13 9.83
N THR A 451 9.54 -28.38 8.77
CA THR A 451 10.83 -27.68 8.65
C THR A 451 10.80 -26.31 9.34
N LEU A 452 9.62 -25.68 9.42
CA LEU A 452 9.40 -24.39 10.05
C LEU A 452 8.70 -24.48 11.43
N GLY A 453 8.36 -25.69 11.90
CA GLY A 453 7.69 -25.91 13.19
C GLY A 453 6.19 -25.59 13.20
N ILE A 454 5.57 -25.35 12.03
CA ILE A 454 4.15 -25.00 11.89
C ILE A 454 3.29 -26.25 12.10
N ALA A 455 2.42 -26.25 13.12
CA ALA A 455 1.73 -27.47 13.57
C ALA A 455 0.57 -27.95 12.64
N GLY A 456 0.00 -27.06 11.82
CA GLY A 456 -1.13 -27.39 10.95
C GLY A 456 -2.48 -26.83 11.40
N ASP A 457 -2.46 -25.81 12.24
CA ASP A 457 -3.65 -25.28 12.91
C ASP A 457 -4.56 -24.46 11.98
N PHE A 458 -5.82 -24.35 12.37
CA PHE A 458 -6.89 -23.67 11.64
C PHE A 458 -7.84 -23.01 12.65
N ALA A 459 -7.95 -21.68 12.62
CA ALA A 459 -8.86 -20.93 13.50
C ALA A 459 -9.87 -20.04 12.76
N ALA A 460 -10.09 -20.33 11.47
CA ALA A 460 -10.94 -19.54 10.59
C ALA A 460 -12.42 -19.90 10.70
N ASP A 461 -13.26 -18.87 10.57
CA ASP A 461 -14.68 -18.98 10.26
C ASP A 461 -14.84 -19.18 8.74
N VAL A 462 -15.73 -20.08 8.32
CA VAL A 462 -15.88 -20.49 6.92
C VAL A 462 -17.36 -20.54 6.55
N THR A 463 -17.77 -19.71 5.59
CA THR A 463 -19.14 -19.68 5.07
C THR A 463 -19.18 -20.18 3.62
N VAL A 464 -19.97 -21.22 3.38
CA VAL A 464 -20.16 -21.84 2.06
C VAL A 464 -21.62 -21.72 1.62
N SER A 465 -21.88 -20.98 0.54
CA SER A 465 -23.26 -20.62 0.15
C SER A 465 -24.08 -21.72 -0.51
N GLY A 466 -23.41 -22.75 -1.05
CA GLY A 466 -24.05 -23.80 -1.84
C GLY A 466 -24.41 -23.38 -3.28
N GLU A 467 -24.08 -22.16 -3.71
CA GLU A 467 -24.38 -21.71 -5.06
C GLU A 467 -23.50 -22.43 -6.11
N GLY A 468 -24.12 -22.90 -7.19
CA GLY A 468 -23.44 -23.69 -8.23
C GLY A 468 -23.19 -25.16 -7.86
N VAL A 469 -23.66 -25.65 -6.72
CA VAL A 469 -23.56 -27.08 -6.36
C VAL A 469 -24.32 -27.95 -7.36
N ALA A 470 -23.60 -28.86 -8.02
CA ALA A 470 -24.22 -29.88 -8.86
C ALA A 470 -24.99 -30.90 -8.00
N ALA A 471 -26.16 -31.34 -8.49
CA ALA A 471 -27.04 -32.26 -7.76
C ALA A 471 -26.31 -33.51 -7.23
N GLY A 472 -26.53 -33.83 -5.95
CA GLY A 472 -25.87 -34.96 -5.28
C GLY A 472 -24.37 -34.77 -5.00
N LYS A 473 -23.83 -33.54 -5.10
CA LYS A 473 -22.49 -33.19 -4.62
C LYS A 473 -22.55 -32.41 -3.31
N PRO A 474 -21.53 -32.51 -2.44
CA PRO A 474 -21.39 -31.64 -1.28
C PRO A 474 -21.01 -30.22 -1.72
N ALA A 475 -21.46 -29.22 -0.95
CA ALA A 475 -21.00 -27.83 -1.05
C ALA A 475 -19.56 -27.68 -0.48
N LEU A 476 -19.27 -28.42 0.59
CA LEU A 476 -17.93 -28.52 1.20
C LEU A 476 -17.41 -29.97 1.07
N GLY A 477 -16.50 -30.22 0.13
CA GLY A 477 -16.13 -31.58 -0.30
C GLY A 477 -15.27 -32.37 0.69
N LYS A 478 -14.20 -31.76 1.21
CA LYS A 478 -13.29 -32.38 2.19
C LYS A 478 -12.64 -31.31 3.06
N VAL A 479 -12.58 -31.52 4.37
CA VAL A 479 -11.77 -30.75 5.30
C VAL A 479 -10.74 -31.68 5.95
N SER A 480 -9.48 -31.25 6.02
CA SER A 480 -8.35 -32.11 6.38
C SER A 480 -7.30 -31.30 7.16
N LEU A 481 -7.56 -31.09 8.45
CA LEU A 481 -6.75 -30.22 9.30
C LEU A 481 -5.66 -31.03 10.02
N GLY A 482 -4.40 -30.70 9.75
CA GLY A 482 -3.23 -31.44 10.22
C GLY A 482 -2.86 -31.17 11.68
N GLY A 483 -3.26 -30.03 12.22
CA GLY A 483 -3.10 -29.61 13.62
C GLY A 483 -4.44 -29.39 14.30
N MET A 484 -4.52 -28.33 15.10
CA MET A 484 -5.67 -27.97 15.91
C MET A 484 -6.72 -27.18 15.12
N PHE A 485 -7.98 -27.57 15.22
CA PHE A 485 -9.12 -26.71 14.89
C PHE A 485 -9.56 -26.01 16.17
N ARG A 486 -9.60 -24.67 16.13
CA ARG A 486 -9.74 -23.81 17.31
C ARG A 486 -10.70 -22.67 17.04
N ASP A 487 -11.72 -22.47 17.88
CA ASP A 487 -12.57 -21.26 17.95
C ASP A 487 -13.27 -20.80 16.66
N GLY A 488 -13.16 -21.59 15.58
CA GLY A 488 -13.68 -21.32 14.25
C GLY A 488 -14.95 -22.11 13.91
N LEU A 489 -15.77 -21.54 13.04
CA LEU A 489 -17.11 -21.99 12.71
C LEU A 489 -17.26 -22.24 11.21
N ILE A 490 -17.54 -23.48 10.82
CA ILE A 490 -17.73 -23.90 9.43
C ILE A 490 -19.23 -24.00 9.11
N LEU A 491 -19.80 -22.94 8.54
CA LEU A 491 -21.19 -22.86 8.06
C LEU A 491 -21.30 -23.29 6.59
N VAL A 492 -22.19 -24.26 6.32
CA VAL A 492 -22.40 -24.82 4.98
C VAL A 492 -23.89 -24.86 4.65
N ASN A 493 -24.35 -23.99 3.75
CA ASN A 493 -25.67 -24.12 3.13
C ASN A 493 -25.65 -25.24 2.08
N GLY A 494 -25.63 -26.49 2.55
CA GLY A 494 -25.50 -27.67 1.72
C GLY A 494 -24.88 -28.85 2.47
N ALA A 495 -24.63 -29.94 1.75
CA ALA A 495 -24.00 -31.12 2.34
C ALA A 495 -22.48 -30.93 2.50
N VAL A 496 -21.92 -31.39 3.61
CA VAL A 496 -20.48 -31.56 3.82
C VAL A 496 -20.06 -33.02 3.57
N GLY A 497 -18.93 -33.22 2.91
CA GLY A 497 -18.32 -34.52 2.65
C GLY A 497 -17.61 -35.07 3.88
N SER A 498 -16.29 -35.21 3.80
CA SER A 498 -15.48 -35.75 4.90
C SER A 498 -14.65 -34.68 5.59
N VAL A 499 -14.90 -34.49 6.89
CA VAL A 499 -14.09 -33.65 7.78
C VAL A 499 -13.20 -34.54 8.65
N LYS A 500 -11.90 -34.27 8.66
CA LYS A 500 -10.93 -34.88 9.57
C LYS A 500 -10.07 -33.80 10.22
N VAL A 501 -9.91 -33.90 11.53
CA VAL A 501 -9.14 -32.97 12.36
C VAL A 501 -8.17 -33.75 13.23
N ALA A 502 -6.93 -33.28 13.38
CA ALA A 502 -5.98 -33.89 14.31
C ALA A 502 -6.34 -33.57 15.76
N ALA A 503 -6.55 -32.30 16.13
CA ALA A 503 -6.99 -31.91 17.47
C ALA A 503 -8.11 -30.86 17.45
N ILE A 504 -8.96 -30.82 18.48
CA ILE A 504 -9.96 -29.76 18.72
C ILE A 504 -9.74 -29.14 20.10
N ALA A 505 -9.83 -27.81 20.21
CA ALA A 505 -9.77 -27.08 21.47
C ALA A 505 -10.40 -25.69 21.33
N THR A 506 -10.67 -25.03 22.45
CA THR A 506 -11.02 -23.61 22.52
C THR A 506 -10.10 -22.91 23.53
N ASP A 507 -9.72 -21.66 23.27
CA ASP A 507 -9.09 -20.80 24.30
C ASP A 507 -10.14 -19.96 25.07
N VAL A 508 -11.43 -20.04 24.71
CA VAL A 508 -12.55 -19.28 25.28
C VAL A 508 -13.66 -20.24 25.76
N PRO A 509 -13.60 -20.73 27.02
CA PRO A 509 -14.56 -21.71 27.54
C PRO A 509 -16.01 -21.23 27.41
N GLY A 510 -16.86 -22.05 26.77
CA GLY A 510 -18.25 -21.72 26.45
C GLY A 510 -18.46 -21.06 25.07
N LEU A 511 -17.41 -20.75 24.32
CA LEU A 511 -17.52 -20.33 22.92
C LEU A 511 -17.80 -21.55 22.03
N TYR A 512 -19.03 -21.67 21.56
CA TYR A 512 -19.40 -22.75 20.63
C TYR A 512 -18.70 -22.59 19.28
N PHE A 513 -17.93 -23.61 18.91
CA PHE A 513 -17.21 -23.69 17.64
C PHE A 513 -17.48 -25.05 16.96
N GLY A 514 -17.18 -25.18 15.67
CA GLY A 514 -17.43 -26.45 14.96
C GLY A 514 -17.98 -26.32 13.56
N ILE A 515 -18.99 -27.15 13.23
CA ILE A 515 -19.48 -27.34 11.85
C ILE A 515 -21.01 -27.36 11.82
N SER A 516 -21.62 -26.66 10.88
CA SER A 516 -23.06 -26.74 10.60
C SER A 516 -23.35 -26.93 9.11
N ALA A 517 -24.20 -27.90 8.77
CA ALA A 517 -24.51 -28.30 7.40
C ALA A 517 -25.94 -28.85 7.24
N THR A 518 -26.47 -28.91 6.01
CA THR A 518 -27.77 -29.57 5.75
C THR A 518 -27.69 -31.09 5.77
N ALA A 519 -26.49 -31.65 5.50
CA ALA A 519 -26.17 -33.06 5.62
C ALA A 519 -24.66 -33.24 5.83
N ALA A 520 -24.22 -34.32 6.48
CA ALA A 520 -22.81 -34.68 6.58
C ALA A 520 -22.57 -36.13 6.15
N LYS A 521 -21.41 -36.42 5.54
CA LYS A 521 -20.98 -37.81 5.28
C LYS A 521 -20.12 -38.39 6.39
N SER A 522 -19.20 -37.62 6.97
CA SER A 522 -18.40 -38.02 8.14
C SER A 522 -17.67 -36.83 8.76
N VAL A 523 -17.72 -36.68 10.08
CA VAL A 523 -16.87 -35.75 10.85
C VAL A 523 -16.14 -36.52 11.93
N ALA A 524 -14.83 -36.32 12.07
CA ALA A 524 -14.03 -36.94 13.14
C ALA A 524 -12.85 -36.05 13.57
N ALA A 525 -12.59 -36.03 14.88
CA ALA A 525 -11.41 -35.44 15.50
C ALA A 525 -10.62 -36.52 16.25
N SER A 526 -9.29 -36.37 16.33
CA SER A 526 -8.42 -37.41 16.92
C SER A 526 -8.06 -37.14 18.38
N ASN A 527 -8.02 -35.87 18.81
CA ASN A 527 -7.69 -35.47 20.18
C ASN A 527 -8.43 -34.19 20.63
N PRO A 528 -9.36 -34.25 21.61
CA PRO A 528 -10.01 -35.47 22.10
C PRO A 528 -10.72 -36.23 20.96
N ALA A 529 -10.93 -37.54 21.15
CA ALA A 529 -11.50 -38.38 20.12
C ALA A 529 -13.00 -38.12 19.93
N PHE A 530 -13.41 -37.76 18.71
CA PHE A 530 -14.79 -37.53 18.32
C PHE A 530 -15.11 -38.22 17.00
N THR A 531 -16.32 -38.75 16.84
CA THR A 531 -16.81 -39.29 15.56
C THR A 531 -18.32 -39.11 15.47
N TRP A 532 -18.76 -38.33 14.48
CA TRP A 532 -20.17 -38.07 14.20
C TRP A 532 -20.88 -39.30 13.61
N ALA A 533 -22.09 -39.58 14.08
CA ALA A 533 -22.92 -40.69 13.65
C ALA A 533 -24.12 -40.22 12.80
N PRO A 534 -24.35 -40.76 11.59
CA PRO A 534 -25.52 -40.41 10.76
C PRO A 534 -26.89 -40.72 11.39
N SER A 535 -26.92 -41.53 12.44
CA SER A 535 -28.13 -41.92 13.19
C SER A 535 -28.20 -41.28 14.59
N GLY A 536 -27.35 -40.31 14.89
CA GLY A 536 -27.38 -39.55 16.15
C GLY A 536 -28.38 -38.40 16.12
N GLY A 537 -28.28 -37.51 17.11
CA GLY A 537 -29.04 -36.27 17.14
C GLY A 537 -28.66 -35.30 16.01
N ALA A 538 -29.52 -34.29 15.79
CA ALA A 538 -29.24 -33.21 14.86
C ALA A 538 -28.03 -32.37 15.28
N ASP A 539 -27.79 -32.23 16.59
CA ASP A 539 -26.51 -31.79 17.14
C ASP A 539 -25.81 -32.96 17.84
N GLN A 540 -24.48 -33.00 17.73
CA GLN A 540 -23.58 -33.98 18.33
C GLN A 540 -22.28 -33.25 18.71
N SER A 541 -22.06 -33.07 20.01
CA SER A 541 -21.01 -32.21 20.56
C SER A 541 -20.03 -32.94 21.49
N LEU A 542 -18.93 -32.26 21.83
CA LEU A 542 -17.92 -32.72 22.78
C LEU A 542 -17.30 -31.51 23.50
N GLY A 543 -17.88 -31.13 24.64
CA GLY A 543 -17.64 -29.81 25.21
C GLY A 543 -18.17 -28.73 24.27
N ASP A 544 -17.43 -27.64 24.10
CA ASP A 544 -17.84 -26.49 23.28
C ASP A 544 -17.68 -26.72 21.76
N PHE A 545 -17.24 -27.91 21.34
CA PHE A 545 -17.19 -28.32 19.93
C PHE A 545 -18.51 -28.98 19.49
N HIS A 546 -19.20 -28.44 18.49
CA HIS A 546 -20.50 -28.91 18.00
C HIS A 546 -20.50 -29.33 16.52
N VAL A 547 -21.35 -30.30 16.16
CA VAL A 547 -21.56 -30.75 14.78
C VAL A 547 -23.06 -30.82 14.49
N ILE A 548 -23.58 -29.72 13.94
CA ILE A 548 -25.02 -29.48 13.75
C ILE A 548 -25.42 -29.82 12.31
N VAL A 549 -26.15 -30.92 12.14
CA VAL A 549 -26.69 -31.38 10.85
C VAL A 549 -28.21 -31.25 10.86
N ALA A 550 -28.73 -30.17 10.26
CA ALA A 550 -30.13 -29.76 10.35
C ALA A 550 -30.64 -29.16 9.03
N ALA A 551 -31.95 -29.22 8.81
CA ALA A 551 -32.58 -28.74 7.57
C ALA A 551 -32.38 -27.23 7.30
N GLN A 552 -32.08 -26.44 8.35
CA GLN A 552 -31.65 -25.05 8.27
C GLN A 552 -30.39 -24.88 9.15
N PRO A 553 -29.18 -24.95 8.58
CA PRO A 553 -27.93 -24.67 9.31
C PRO A 553 -27.83 -23.17 9.61
N GLY A 554 -27.14 -22.81 10.70
CA GLY A 554 -26.91 -21.41 11.09
C GLY A 554 -27.52 -20.96 12.43
N ALA A 555 -28.32 -21.80 13.09
CA ALA A 555 -28.81 -21.53 14.46
C ALA A 555 -27.70 -21.78 15.51
N TRP A 556 -26.72 -20.87 15.57
CA TRP A 556 -25.69 -20.82 16.62
C TRP A 556 -25.97 -19.67 17.58
N PRO A 557 -25.77 -19.85 18.90
CA PRO A 557 -25.64 -18.74 19.82
C PRO A 557 -24.53 -17.78 19.36
N LEU A 558 -24.77 -16.49 19.49
CA LEU A 558 -23.88 -15.46 18.95
C LEU A 558 -22.51 -15.49 19.66
N LYS A 559 -21.44 -15.58 18.87
CA LYS A 559 -20.06 -15.24 19.26
C LYS A 559 -20.06 -13.82 19.83
N ASP A 560 -19.54 -13.63 21.05
CA ASP A 560 -19.71 -12.41 21.87
C ASP A 560 -19.28 -11.13 21.11
N ALA A 561 -20.24 -10.51 20.44
CA ALA A 561 -20.08 -9.19 19.85
C ALA A 561 -20.20 -8.16 20.98
N ALA A 562 -19.12 -7.41 21.24
CA ALA A 562 -19.10 -6.36 22.24
C ALA A 562 -20.01 -5.19 21.81
N TRP A 563 -21.30 -5.27 22.17
CA TRP A 563 -22.29 -4.26 21.86
C TRP A 563 -22.11 -2.99 22.72
N ASP A 564 -21.42 -1.98 22.18
CA ASP A 564 -21.49 -0.61 22.69
C ASP A 564 -22.40 0.23 21.78
N LEU A 565 -23.65 0.37 22.22
CA LEU A 565 -24.64 1.29 21.66
C LEU A 565 -24.90 2.49 22.59
N ASP A 566 -24.07 2.69 23.63
CA ASP A 566 -24.31 3.65 24.73
C ASP A 566 -23.95 5.11 24.37
N SER A 567 -23.97 5.43 23.08
CA SER A 567 -23.84 6.78 22.53
C SER A 567 -25.20 7.32 22.06
N PRO A 568 -26.06 7.86 22.95
CA PRO A 568 -27.34 8.45 22.54
C PRO A 568 -27.11 9.74 21.73
N GLY A 569 -27.11 9.59 20.40
CA GLY A 569 -27.04 10.69 19.45
C GLY A 569 -28.24 11.63 19.54
N ALA A 570 -28.12 12.78 18.87
CA ALA A 570 -29.28 13.64 18.64
C ALA A 570 -30.22 12.95 17.64
N LYS A 571 -31.43 12.60 18.06
CA LYS A 571 -32.43 12.03 17.14
C LYS A 571 -33.00 13.10 16.22
N GLN A 572 -33.15 12.79 14.94
CA GLN A 572 -33.74 13.67 13.93
C GLN A 572 -34.79 12.94 13.08
N MET A 573 -35.75 13.68 12.52
CA MET A 573 -36.65 13.13 11.50
C MET A 573 -35.88 12.94 10.20
N VAL A 574 -35.61 11.69 9.84
CA VAL A 574 -35.01 11.32 8.55
C VAL A 574 -36.12 10.89 7.60
N ALA A 575 -36.05 11.34 6.36
CA ALA A 575 -36.86 10.87 5.24
C ALA A 575 -35.96 10.11 4.26
N TRP A 576 -36.31 8.87 3.91
CA TRP A 576 -35.52 8.01 3.01
C TRP A 576 -36.43 7.28 2.01
N GLN A 577 -35.84 6.56 1.07
CA GLN A 577 -36.56 5.59 0.24
C GLN A 577 -36.13 4.17 0.61
N ASP A 578 -37.08 3.25 0.68
CA ASP A 578 -36.75 1.82 0.77
C ASP A 578 -36.21 1.29 -0.57
N LEU A 579 -35.81 0.01 -0.60
CA LEU A 579 -35.23 -0.60 -1.81
C LEU A 579 -36.27 -0.82 -2.93
N GLN A 580 -37.54 -0.53 -2.65
CA GLN A 580 -38.69 -0.60 -3.54
C GLN A 580 -39.09 0.80 -4.04
N GLY A 581 -38.43 1.86 -3.56
CA GLY A 581 -38.67 3.27 -3.92
C GLY A 581 -39.81 3.94 -3.15
N GLN A 582 -40.39 3.30 -2.14
CA GLN A 582 -41.40 3.93 -1.28
C GLN A 582 -40.72 4.95 -0.35
N SER A 583 -41.31 6.13 -0.22
CA SER A 583 -40.75 7.19 0.64
C SER A 583 -41.25 7.03 2.08
N LEU A 584 -40.33 6.81 3.01
CA LEU A 584 -40.58 6.58 4.44
C LEU A 584 -40.01 7.74 5.28
N GLN A 585 -40.55 7.96 6.47
CA GLN A 585 -40.06 8.96 7.42
C GLN A 585 -40.13 8.45 8.87
N GLY A 586 -39.17 8.84 9.71
CA GLY A 586 -39.13 8.42 11.11
C GLY A 586 -38.04 9.12 11.92
N LEU A 587 -38.14 9.03 13.25
CA LEU A 587 -37.11 9.52 14.17
C LEU A 587 -35.95 8.53 14.23
N ALA A 588 -34.79 8.92 13.72
CA ALA A 588 -33.58 8.11 13.68
C ALA A 588 -32.43 8.76 14.45
N GLN A 589 -31.42 7.99 14.82
CA GLN A 589 -30.14 8.52 15.29
C GLN A 589 -29.42 9.27 14.15
N SER A 590 -29.08 10.54 14.38
CA SER A 590 -28.41 11.38 13.38
C SER A 590 -27.03 10.84 13.00
N GLY A 591 -26.85 10.45 11.74
CA GLY A 591 -25.61 9.91 11.21
C GLY A 591 -25.46 8.39 11.38
N GLU A 592 -26.53 7.64 11.64
CA GLU A 592 -26.47 6.17 11.75
C GLU A 592 -27.48 5.47 10.82
N VAL A 593 -27.02 4.40 10.18
CA VAL A 593 -27.78 3.58 9.21
C VAL A 593 -27.65 2.11 9.61
N GLN A 594 -28.77 1.39 9.62
CA GLN A 594 -28.82 -0.07 9.74
C GLN A 594 -28.90 -0.71 8.34
N LEU A 595 -28.20 -1.82 8.18
CA LEU A 595 -28.08 -2.57 6.93
C LEU A 595 -28.39 -4.04 7.18
N SER A 596 -29.02 -4.69 6.21
CA SER A 596 -29.16 -6.14 6.16
C SER A 596 -28.66 -6.66 4.82
N VAL A 597 -27.91 -7.76 4.84
CA VAL A 597 -27.47 -8.50 3.64
C VAL A 597 -27.82 -9.98 3.81
N ASN A 598 -27.79 -10.75 2.72
CA ASN A 598 -27.86 -12.19 2.83
C ASN A 598 -26.48 -12.73 3.27
N PRO A 599 -26.32 -13.28 4.50
CA PRO A 599 -25.02 -13.71 5.01
C PRO A 599 -24.42 -14.88 4.21
N TRP A 600 -25.24 -15.60 3.45
CA TRP A 600 -24.79 -16.63 2.50
C TRP A 600 -24.39 -16.07 1.13
N LYS A 601 -24.38 -14.74 0.91
CA LYS A 601 -24.01 -14.11 -0.37
C LYS A 601 -23.09 -12.90 -0.23
N THR A 602 -22.77 -12.45 0.98
CA THR A 602 -22.05 -11.18 1.21
C THR A 602 -21.19 -11.31 2.47
N SER A 603 -19.88 -11.13 2.33
CA SER A 603 -18.92 -11.20 3.46
C SER A 603 -18.93 -9.90 4.29
N LEU A 604 -18.27 -9.93 5.46
CA LEU A 604 -17.97 -8.73 6.25
C LEU A 604 -17.20 -7.68 5.41
N ALA A 605 -16.05 -8.06 4.85
CA ALA A 605 -15.24 -7.16 4.02
C ALA A 605 -16.02 -6.60 2.81
N ARG A 606 -16.99 -7.35 2.27
CA ARG A 606 -17.90 -6.84 1.23
C ARG A 606 -18.79 -5.72 1.75
N VAL A 607 -19.37 -5.88 2.94
CA VAL A 607 -20.17 -4.83 3.58
C VAL A 607 -19.30 -3.63 3.93
N GLU A 608 -18.12 -3.83 4.51
CA GLU A 608 -17.17 -2.75 4.79
C GLU A 608 -16.77 -1.98 3.53
N LYS A 609 -16.54 -2.68 2.40
CA LYS A 609 -16.27 -2.07 1.10
C LYS A 609 -17.47 -1.31 0.53
N ILE A 610 -18.69 -1.82 0.68
CA ILE A 610 -19.93 -1.13 0.29
C ILE A 610 -20.12 0.15 1.12
N VAL A 611 -19.89 0.07 2.42
CA VAL A 611 -20.07 1.16 3.40
C VAL A 611 -19.01 2.25 3.22
N SER A 612 -17.73 1.88 3.14
CA SER A 612 -16.61 2.82 2.97
C SER A 612 -16.60 3.50 1.60
N ALA A 613 -17.03 2.81 0.53
CA ALA A 613 -17.20 3.42 -0.79
C ALA A 613 -18.24 4.55 -0.82
N GLN A 614 -19.14 4.61 0.17
CA GLN A 614 -20.11 5.69 0.36
C GLN A 614 -19.75 6.63 1.52
N GLY A 615 -18.51 6.59 2.01
CA GLY A 615 -18.01 7.46 3.07
C GLY A 615 -18.55 7.14 4.47
N GLY A 616 -19.12 5.94 4.68
CA GLY A 616 -19.49 5.43 6.00
C GLY A 616 -18.40 4.57 6.63
N ALA A 617 -18.61 4.20 7.90
CA ALA A 617 -17.80 3.21 8.61
C ALA A 617 -18.69 2.32 9.50
N LEU A 618 -18.43 1.02 9.56
CA LEU A 618 -19.15 0.13 10.49
C LEU A 618 -18.82 0.48 11.96
N PHE A 619 -19.80 0.29 12.84
CA PHE A 619 -19.60 0.43 14.30
C PHE A 619 -20.25 -0.68 15.14
N ALA A 620 -21.20 -1.44 14.59
CA ALA A 620 -21.71 -2.67 15.18
C ALA A 620 -22.11 -3.66 14.08
N GLN A 621 -22.07 -4.97 14.37
CA GLN A 621 -22.35 -6.02 13.40
C GLN A 621 -22.77 -7.35 14.05
N LEU A 622 -23.58 -8.11 13.31
CA LEU A 622 -23.95 -9.50 13.55
C LEU A 622 -23.82 -10.27 12.23
N PRO A 623 -22.59 -10.58 11.76
CA PRO A 623 -22.35 -11.09 10.41
C PRO A 623 -23.10 -12.37 10.08
N ALA A 624 -23.22 -13.30 11.03
CA ALA A 624 -23.98 -14.54 10.88
C ALA A 624 -25.50 -14.32 10.65
N MET A 625 -26.05 -13.19 11.10
CA MET A 625 -27.42 -12.77 10.82
C MET A 625 -27.54 -11.86 9.59
N GLY A 626 -26.41 -11.44 9.01
CA GLY A 626 -26.35 -10.46 7.92
C GLY A 626 -26.67 -9.02 8.34
N LEU A 627 -26.72 -8.70 9.64
CA LEU A 627 -27.10 -7.38 10.14
C LEU A 627 -25.87 -6.54 10.50
N TYR A 628 -25.88 -5.26 10.12
CA TYR A 628 -24.76 -4.32 10.31
C TYR A 628 -25.27 -2.91 10.61
N TRP A 629 -24.48 -2.11 11.32
CA TRP A 629 -24.75 -0.70 11.60
C TRP A 629 -23.55 0.16 11.20
N ALA A 630 -23.81 1.19 10.41
CA ALA A 630 -22.83 2.10 9.85
C ALA A 630 -23.04 3.54 10.34
N LYS A 631 -21.94 4.21 10.70
CA LYS A 631 -21.90 5.67 10.90
C LYS A 631 -21.62 6.35 9.57
N VAL A 632 -22.36 7.43 9.32
CA VAL A 632 -22.30 8.27 8.12
C VAL A 632 -22.31 9.74 8.54
N ALA A 633 -22.04 10.66 7.62
CA ALA A 633 -22.17 12.08 7.93
C ALA A 633 -23.63 12.43 8.31
N PRO A 634 -23.89 13.14 9.43
CA PRO A 634 -25.23 13.60 9.81
C PRO A 634 -25.99 14.29 8.67
N GLY A 635 -27.21 13.82 8.39
CA GLY A 635 -28.02 14.33 7.28
C GLY A 635 -27.67 13.76 5.90
N GLN A 636 -26.83 12.71 5.81
CA GLN A 636 -26.55 11.97 4.57
C GLN A 636 -27.13 10.53 4.56
N GLU A 637 -27.87 10.13 5.60
CA GLU A 637 -28.43 8.79 5.78
C GLU A 637 -29.23 8.34 4.55
N ALA A 638 -30.12 9.19 4.04
CA ALA A 638 -30.94 8.90 2.87
C ALA A 638 -30.14 8.79 1.56
N ALA A 639 -29.07 9.59 1.40
CA ALA A 639 -28.19 9.52 0.24
C ALA A 639 -27.37 8.22 0.24
N PHE A 640 -26.86 7.83 1.42
CA PHE A 640 -26.15 6.58 1.64
C PHE A 640 -27.03 5.36 1.38
N ILE A 641 -28.26 5.34 1.93
CA ILE A 641 -29.26 4.26 1.71
C ILE A 641 -29.52 4.05 0.21
N ASN A 642 -29.77 5.13 -0.53
CA ASN A 642 -29.99 5.08 -1.97
C ASN A 642 -28.76 4.59 -2.75
N ALA A 643 -27.54 4.87 -2.27
CA ALA A 643 -26.30 4.45 -2.92
C ALA A 643 -25.95 2.98 -2.66
N VAL A 644 -26.26 2.43 -1.48
CA VAL A 644 -26.03 1.01 -1.15
C VAL A 644 -27.15 0.08 -1.64
N ALA A 645 -28.29 0.63 -2.08
CA ALA A 645 -29.52 -0.09 -2.42
C ALA A 645 -29.34 -1.28 -3.40
N GLY A 646 -28.42 -1.20 -4.36
CA GLY A 646 -28.13 -2.28 -5.31
C GLY A 646 -27.18 -3.37 -4.79
N ALA A 647 -26.67 -3.24 -3.57
CA ALA A 647 -25.60 -4.08 -3.01
C ALA A 647 -25.96 -4.74 -1.66
N VAL A 648 -27.10 -4.40 -1.06
CA VAL A 648 -27.59 -4.94 0.22
C VAL A 648 -29.02 -5.49 0.09
N THR A 649 -29.52 -6.19 1.11
CA THR A 649 -30.87 -6.78 1.14
C THR A 649 -31.92 -5.83 1.73
N THR A 650 -31.58 -5.04 2.75
CA THR A 650 -32.32 -3.83 3.16
C THR A 650 -31.36 -2.77 3.70
N ALA A 651 -31.80 -1.51 3.71
CA ALA A 651 -31.11 -0.39 4.36
C ALA A 651 -32.13 0.61 4.92
N SER A 652 -31.89 1.13 6.12
CA SER A 652 -32.75 2.12 6.79
C SER A 652 -31.92 2.97 7.77
N PRO A 653 -32.38 4.18 8.15
CA PRO A 653 -31.76 4.92 9.25
C PRO A 653 -31.84 4.11 10.56
N ASN A 654 -30.94 4.33 11.53
CA ASN A 654 -31.03 3.65 12.81
C ASN A 654 -32.22 4.19 13.64
N LEU A 655 -33.36 3.48 13.56
CA LEU A 655 -34.62 3.82 14.24
C LEU A 655 -34.68 3.33 15.70
N LEU A 656 -33.69 2.57 16.18
CA LEU A 656 -33.74 1.92 17.50
C LEU A 656 -34.01 2.92 18.63
N THR A 657 -35.03 2.62 19.43
CA THR A 657 -35.57 3.55 20.43
C THR A 657 -34.71 3.59 21.69
N THR A 658 -34.38 2.42 22.25
CA THR A 658 -33.57 2.22 23.47
C THR A 658 -32.74 0.91 23.39
N PRO A 659 -31.74 0.71 24.25
CA PRO A 659 -31.05 -0.59 24.36
C PRO A 659 -31.93 -1.77 24.79
N GLN A 660 -33.12 -1.54 25.35
CA GLN A 660 -34.02 -2.61 25.79
C GLN A 660 -34.78 -3.27 24.61
N ASP A 661 -34.84 -2.60 23.46
CA ASP A 661 -35.49 -3.10 22.24
C ASP A 661 -34.68 -4.22 21.54
N LEU A 662 -33.42 -4.46 21.96
CA LEU A 662 -32.53 -5.52 21.45
C LEU A 662 -32.34 -6.68 22.44
N THR A 663 -33.43 -7.18 23.01
CA THR A 663 -33.43 -8.42 23.82
C THR A 663 -33.36 -9.66 22.92
N ILE A 664 -32.22 -9.88 22.27
CA ILE A 664 -31.97 -11.10 21.45
C ILE A 664 -32.01 -12.33 22.36
N PRO A 665 -32.93 -13.29 22.15
CA PRO A 665 -32.98 -14.52 22.94
C PRO A 665 -31.72 -15.37 22.76
N THR A 666 -31.20 -15.91 23.86
CA THR A 666 -29.96 -16.74 23.91
C THR A 666 -30.09 -18.10 23.23
N ASN A 667 -31.23 -18.37 22.59
CA ASN A 667 -31.65 -19.62 21.98
C ASN A 667 -32.46 -19.40 20.69
N TRP A 668 -32.16 -18.32 19.94
CA TRP A 668 -32.88 -17.95 18.72
C TRP A 668 -32.86 -19.07 17.66
N SER A 669 -34.05 -19.57 17.32
CA SER A 669 -34.28 -20.39 16.14
C SER A 669 -35.13 -19.58 15.14
N ALA A 670 -34.94 -19.80 13.84
CA ALA A 670 -35.56 -19.00 12.77
C ALA A 670 -37.08 -19.24 12.58
N VAL A 671 -37.81 -19.58 13.65
CA VAL A 671 -39.25 -19.82 13.66
C VAL A 671 -40.02 -18.59 14.18
N ASP A 672 -39.44 -17.83 15.11
CA ASP A 672 -40.08 -16.65 15.74
C ASP A 672 -39.76 -15.34 15.00
N SER A 673 -40.21 -15.22 13.75
CA SER A 673 -40.05 -14.01 12.91
C SER A 673 -40.92 -12.82 13.36
N ALA A 674 -41.13 -12.64 14.67
CA ALA A 674 -42.12 -11.74 15.25
C ALA A 674 -41.65 -10.94 16.48
N VAL A 675 -40.46 -11.24 17.06
CA VAL A 675 -40.04 -10.68 18.36
C VAL A 675 -38.65 -10.03 18.31
N ILE A 676 -38.50 -9.01 17.48
CA ILE A 676 -37.65 -7.85 17.77
C ILE A 676 -38.46 -6.59 17.42
N PRO A 677 -38.75 -5.69 18.39
CA PRO A 677 -39.40 -4.41 18.10
C PRO A 677 -38.68 -3.63 17.01
N GLY A 678 -39.37 -3.32 15.90
CA GLY A 678 -38.80 -2.61 14.75
C GLY A 678 -38.22 -3.48 13.62
N LEU A 679 -38.11 -4.80 13.78
CA LEU A 679 -37.83 -5.74 12.67
C LEU A 679 -39.06 -6.56 12.24
N GLY A 680 -40.15 -6.49 13.01
CA GLY A 680 -41.47 -6.97 12.59
C GLY A 680 -42.00 -6.13 11.42
N ASP A 681 -41.97 -6.72 10.23
CA ASP A 681 -42.54 -6.24 8.97
C ASP A 681 -41.89 -4.98 8.33
N MET A 682 -40.70 -5.17 7.75
CA MET A 682 -40.13 -4.27 6.72
C MET A 682 -40.71 -4.54 5.30
N GLY A 683 -41.85 -5.24 5.17
CA GLY A 683 -42.40 -5.71 3.89
C GLY A 683 -43.81 -5.23 3.55
N THR A 684 -44.62 -4.87 4.55
CA THR A 684 -45.95 -4.26 4.38
C THR A 684 -46.07 -3.00 5.24
N GLY A 685 -46.45 -1.88 4.61
CA GLY A 685 -46.39 -0.57 5.25
C GLY A 685 -47.51 -0.34 6.26
N ASN A 686 -47.20 -0.45 7.56
CA ASN A 686 -47.96 0.18 8.65
C ASN A 686 -47.17 0.27 9.97
N ILE A 687 -46.07 1.05 10.00
CA ILE A 687 -45.51 1.52 11.27
C ILE A 687 -46.40 2.65 11.82
N VAL A 688 -47.48 2.26 12.50
CA VAL A 688 -48.24 3.19 13.35
C VAL A 688 -47.52 3.31 14.68
N LEU A 689 -46.77 4.40 14.86
CA LEU A 689 -46.28 4.80 16.18
C LEU A 689 -47.48 5.25 17.03
N GLU A 690 -47.96 4.39 17.94
CA GLU A 690 -48.90 4.85 18.97
C GLU A 690 -48.25 5.93 19.85
N ALA A 691 -49.06 6.91 20.25
CA ALA A 691 -48.56 8.15 20.81
C ALA A 691 -48.01 7.99 22.24
N ALA A 692 -47.03 8.83 22.58
CA ALA A 692 -46.35 8.75 23.87
C ALA A 692 -47.25 9.09 25.07
N GLY A 693 -47.17 8.25 26.12
CA GLY A 693 -47.56 8.62 27.48
C GLY A 693 -48.40 7.59 28.23
N GLU A 694 -47.76 6.76 29.05
CA GLU A 694 -48.09 6.44 30.46
C GLU A 694 -47.07 5.38 30.98
N PRO A 695 -46.53 5.48 32.21
CA PRO A 695 -45.56 4.52 32.73
C PRO A 695 -46.20 3.51 33.69
N MET A 696 -46.13 2.20 33.40
CA MET A 696 -46.40 1.16 34.41
C MET A 696 -45.37 0.02 34.39
N ALA A 697 -45.08 -0.48 35.58
CA ALA A 697 -44.16 -1.57 35.84
C ALA A 697 -44.83 -2.94 35.61
N VAL A 698 -44.01 -3.99 35.49
CA VAL A 698 -44.44 -5.39 35.42
C VAL A 698 -43.75 -6.18 36.55
N SER A 699 -44.50 -7.12 37.13
CA SER A 699 -44.10 -8.06 38.18
C SER A 699 -43.69 -9.41 37.63
#